data_AF-A0A0D1YVD4-F1
#
_entry.id   AF-A0A0D1YVD4-F1
#
_cell.length_a   1.000
_cell.length_b   1.000
_cell.length_c   1.000
_cell.angle_alpha   90.00
_cell.angle_beta   90.00
_cell.angle_gamma   90.00
#
_symmetry.space_group_name_H-M   'P 1'
#
loop_
_entity.id
_entity.type
_entity.pdbx_description
1 polymer ?
#
loop_
_entity_poly.entity_id
_entity_poly.type
_entity_poly.pdbx_seq_one_letter_code
_entity_poly.pdbx_strand_id
1 'polypeptide(L)'
;MAYKIFTFQGSIAAFLLLSSSYGFGTINEPGLIGQHCEHERITRAAFACHPGNMVSDGRCFEPLSLDQLAGTSGPDGYVGQGSNGAVGAPDMLDPVPEGPEAHCDNADFLDTASLGLGDVYPRTREEATASLQACVNHLRLRFEEGIDAADKIVDEEARIFAPHVDLSMAYCRFSFPDLQMHMFSRSKCSAIEGFGRALHGVQDFYAHSNWADDAKPPFGLANPPGLNRKDYPDFLDLRGENEISEQVPYNLSTGCFGGILTDGPEGKAGHPLEPGSKDCSGRITHHTLNKDNGIIDPVTGSTESPGPGTPRSDFPGNFERAVSAAIRDTRRQWRHFREEIRRTYGTERGNVIICALVRDNPTTDCYGRRVAVIEDVEMAKGNSYRIAEMQMPVHKWLQEELEGKPHDEGPGEGITSQNATKSRGSSSEMNRAAAADAEGGVEHVNVLPVVNEGLDFATVLTDLLKNTTGLPTNKTAIIALTSTRNLHLGDQVTHIRRAAEEQIRVHLGLLPPSQPHVGPMEDVEIALGKAKEEELIAAVLETGGTYSVLHSQHAVASFLDHVVSRGLTQYDNARDTATLLLPGLSIGDYVTPLSEPRRFQFDAHAMDNVVITVSPISSKLSLNVRVRHVRRNAVITELDIGLSRNATFRAEVSIDDIPRGDAWFELEVTHIEGDGLRGSGLFEVNVESEDVGLSDADKFDKKNGYKHDDHDEL
;
A
#
# COMPACT_ATOMS: atom_id res chain seq x y z
N MET A 1 -52.28 67.90 2.27
CA MET A 1 -52.68 68.06 0.86
C MET A 1 -51.64 67.39 -0.03
N ALA A 2 -52.09 66.82 -1.14
CA ALA A 2 -51.37 66.30 -2.32
C ALA A 2 -49.83 66.18 -2.35
N TYR A 3 -49.38 64.93 -2.56
CA TYR A 3 -48.33 64.46 -3.49
C TYR A 3 -47.26 65.42 -4.05
N LYS A 4 -46.00 64.96 -4.02
CA LYS A 4 -45.18 64.89 -5.23
C LYS A 4 -44.21 63.70 -5.20
N ILE A 5 -44.04 63.08 -6.37
CA ILE A 5 -43.21 61.90 -6.62
C ILE A 5 -41.79 62.35 -6.99
N PHE A 6 -40.78 61.62 -6.51
CA PHE A 6 -39.51 61.49 -7.22
C PHE A 6 -39.06 60.03 -7.22
N THR A 7 -39.13 59.39 -8.39
CA THR A 7 -38.42 58.15 -8.70
C THR A 7 -36.92 58.42 -8.76
N PHE A 8 -36.11 57.57 -8.15
CA PHE A 8 -34.69 57.47 -8.46
C PHE A 8 -34.32 56.02 -8.79
N GLN A 9 -33.37 55.86 -9.70
CA GLN A 9 -33.10 54.62 -10.42
C GLN A 9 -32.36 53.59 -9.54
N GLY A 10 -32.51 52.32 -9.90
CA GLY A 10 -31.96 51.20 -9.14
C GLY A 10 -30.43 51.22 -9.07
N SER A 11 -29.91 50.86 -7.90
CA SER A 11 -28.54 50.39 -7.77
C SER A 11 -28.52 48.91 -8.12
N ILE A 12 -27.92 48.57 -9.26
CA ILE A 12 -27.54 47.18 -9.53
C ILE A 12 -26.38 46.88 -8.58
N ALA A 13 -26.62 46.01 -7.60
CA ALA A 13 -25.55 45.45 -6.80
C ALA A 13 -24.74 44.53 -7.71
N ALA A 14 -23.55 44.98 -8.12
CA ALA A 14 -22.59 44.14 -8.79
C ALA A 14 -22.06 43.12 -7.77
N PHE A 15 -22.66 41.92 -7.75
CA PHE A 15 -22.00 40.77 -7.17
C PHE A 15 -20.75 40.49 -8.00
N LEU A 16 -19.59 40.70 -7.40
CA LEU A 16 -18.33 40.18 -7.91
C LEU A 16 -18.42 38.66 -7.85
N LEU A 17 -18.69 38.03 -8.98
CA LEU A 17 -18.54 36.60 -9.15
C LEU A 17 -17.04 36.31 -9.13
N LEU A 18 -16.59 35.69 -8.04
CA LEU A 18 -15.25 35.16 -7.92
C LEU A 18 -15.19 33.90 -8.78
N SER A 19 -14.57 34.00 -9.96
CA SER A 19 -13.97 32.82 -10.58
C SER A 19 -12.97 32.22 -9.60
N SER A 20 -12.89 30.91 -9.49
CA SER A 20 -11.91 30.24 -8.64
C SER A 20 -11.11 29.25 -9.48
N SER A 21 -9.79 29.47 -9.57
CA SER A 21 -8.87 28.50 -10.14
C SER A 21 -8.46 27.52 -9.05
N TYR A 22 -8.78 26.26 -9.25
CA TYR A 22 -8.36 25.14 -8.41
C TYR A 22 -7.80 24.05 -9.29
N GLY A 23 -7.34 22.99 -8.63
CA GLY A 23 -7.09 21.67 -9.22
C GLY A 23 -8.29 21.05 -9.94
N PHE A 24 -8.25 19.73 -10.12
CA PHE A 24 -9.44 18.94 -10.48
C PHE A 24 -10.64 19.38 -9.61
N GLY A 25 -11.59 20.12 -10.17
CA GLY A 25 -12.39 21.07 -9.39
C GLY A 25 -12.93 20.56 -8.05
N THR A 26 -12.70 21.29 -6.96
CA THR A 26 -13.25 20.94 -5.63
C THR A 26 -14.72 21.39 -5.44
N ILE A 27 -15.25 22.27 -6.30
CA ILE A 27 -16.61 22.83 -6.16
C ILE A 27 -17.58 22.20 -7.18
N ASN A 28 -18.77 21.78 -6.73
CA ASN A 28 -19.86 21.40 -7.64
C ASN A 28 -20.65 22.65 -8.09
N GLU A 29 -20.14 23.37 -9.11
CA GLU A 29 -20.81 24.52 -9.70
C GLU A 29 -20.72 24.53 -11.23
N PRO A 30 -21.46 23.62 -11.90
CA PRO A 30 -21.41 23.47 -13.37
C PRO A 30 -21.92 24.70 -14.12
N GLY A 31 -22.78 25.50 -13.49
CA GLY A 31 -23.48 26.62 -14.13
C GLY A 31 -22.66 27.92 -14.22
N LEU A 32 -21.67 28.11 -13.34
CA LEU A 32 -20.87 29.36 -13.28
C LEU A 32 -19.39 29.16 -13.59
N ILE A 33 -18.77 28.08 -13.07
CA ILE A 33 -17.32 27.82 -13.23
C ILE A 33 -17.01 26.49 -13.93
N GLY A 34 -18.00 25.61 -14.09
CA GLY A 34 -17.87 24.37 -14.87
C GLY A 34 -17.22 23.19 -14.13
N GLN A 35 -16.89 23.36 -12.84
CA GLN A 35 -16.40 22.31 -11.95
C GLN A 35 -17.56 21.42 -11.43
N HIS A 36 -17.27 20.16 -11.15
CA HIS A 36 -18.22 19.12 -10.76
C HIS A 36 -17.80 18.33 -9.50
N CYS A 37 -16.86 18.80 -8.69
CA CYS A 37 -16.17 18.01 -7.64
C CYS A 37 -15.32 16.86 -8.23
N GLU A 38 -14.46 17.15 -9.21
CA GLU A 38 -13.60 16.19 -9.87
C GLU A 38 -12.61 15.49 -8.90
N HIS A 39 -12.00 16.19 -7.93
CA HIS A 39 -11.20 15.55 -6.86
C HIS A 39 -12.00 14.50 -6.06
N GLU A 40 -13.23 14.84 -5.65
CA GLU A 40 -14.11 13.90 -4.95
C GLU A 40 -14.41 12.69 -5.83
N ARG A 41 -14.76 12.91 -7.10
CA ARG A 41 -15.14 11.85 -8.05
C ARG A 41 -13.97 10.92 -8.36
N ILE A 42 -12.77 11.44 -8.55
CA ILE A 42 -11.54 10.66 -8.73
C ILE A 42 -11.27 9.83 -7.47
N THR A 43 -11.36 10.45 -6.29
CA THR A 43 -11.09 9.78 -5.00
C THR A 43 -12.14 8.70 -4.69
N ARG A 44 -13.42 8.95 -4.99
CA ARG A 44 -14.48 7.94 -4.90
C ARG A 44 -14.30 6.81 -5.93
N ALA A 45 -14.00 7.12 -7.18
CA ALA A 45 -13.74 6.10 -8.18
C ALA A 45 -12.48 5.26 -7.83
N ALA A 46 -11.49 5.87 -7.18
CA ALA A 46 -10.32 5.15 -6.68
C ALA A 46 -10.65 4.21 -5.51
N PHE A 47 -11.46 4.65 -4.54
CA PHE A 47 -11.57 4.04 -3.20
C PHE A 47 -12.96 3.62 -2.73
N ALA A 48 -14.04 3.83 -3.47
CA ALA A 48 -15.36 3.35 -3.05
C ALA A 48 -15.37 1.82 -2.96
N CYS A 49 -15.90 1.27 -1.86
CA CYS A 49 -16.14 -0.16 -1.78
C CYS A 49 -17.19 -0.57 -2.81
N HIS A 50 -16.98 -1.73 -3.44
CA HIS A 50 -17.84 -2.18 -4.54
C HIS A 50 -19.30 -2.30 -4.07
N PRO A 51 -20.32 -1.84 -4.83
CA PRO A 51 -21.71 -1.84 -4.36
C PRO A 51 -22.26 -3.20 -3.90
N GLY A 52 -21.71 -4.30 -4.43
CA GLY A 52 -22.03 -5.67 -4.01
C GLY A 52 -21.26 -6.19 -2.78
N ASN A 53 -20.25 -5.46 -2.30
CA ASN A 53 -19.53 -5.72 -1.06
C ASN A 53 -19.06 -4.39 -0.43
N MET A 54 -19.91 -3.80 0.42
CA MET A 54 -19.64 -2.53 1.12
C MET A 54 -18.61 -2.65 2.26
N VAL A 55 -18.12 -3.86 2.56
CA VAL A 55 -17.22 -4.17 3.68
C VAL A 55 -15.77 -4.10 3.21
N SER A 56 -14.97 -3.19 3.76
CA SER A 56 -13.62 -2.92 3.24
C SER A 56 -12.59 -4.03 3.53
N ASP A 57 -11.89 -4.51 2.50
CA ASP A 57 -10.75 -5.43 2.63
C ASP A 57 -9.40 -4.70 2.84
N GLY A 58 -9.44 -3.40 3.11
CA GLY A 58 -8.25 -2.54 3.19
C GLY A 58 -7.89 -1.80 1.90
N ARG A 59 -8.52 -2.05 0.74
CA ARG A 59 -8.31 -1.24 -0.49
C ARG A 59 -9.23 -0.05 -0.61
N CYS A 60 -10.47 -0.25 -0.19
CA CYS A 60 -11.54 0.73 -0.32
C CYS A 60 -11.87 1.34 1.04
N PHE A 61 -12.53 2.48 1.05
CA PHE A 61 -13.04 3.12 2.26
C PHE A 61 -14.55 2.90 2.34
N GLU A 62 -15.04 2.56 3.53
CA GLU A 62 -16.46 2.48 3.81
C GLU A 62 -17.09 3.90 3.78
N PRO A 63 -18.40 4.05 3.55
CA PRO A 63 -18.99 5.32 3.12
C PRO A 63 -18.65 6.54 3.99
N LEU A 64 -18.78 6.46 5.33
CA LEU A 64 -18.49 7.61 6.19
C LEU A 64 -17.00 7.95 6.20
N SER A 65 -16.13 6.94 6.15
CA SER A 65 -14.67 7.09 6.07
C SER A 65 -14.25 7.69 4.74
N LEU A 66 -14.87 7.26 3.63
CA LEU A 66 -14.66 7.81 2.30
C LEU A 66 -15.13 9.26 2.20
N ASP A 67 -16.28 9.60 2.81
CA ASP A 67 -16.78 10.97 2.85
C ASP A 67 -15.85 11.93 3.61
N GLN A 68 -15.02 11.43 4.53
CA GLN A 68 -13.96 12.25 5.15
C GLN A 68 -12.80 12.49 4.17
N LEU A 69 -12.38 11.48 3.42
CA LEU A 69 -11.26 11.58 2.49
C LEU A 69 -11.63 12.38 1.24
N ALA A 70 -12.69 11.97 0.55
CA ALA A 70 -13.13 12.49 -0.74
C ALA A 70 -14.00 13.75 -0.65
N GLY A 71 -14.67 13.97 0.49
CA GLY A 71 -15.71 14.99 0.60
C GLY A 71 -17.09 14.47 0.19
N THR A 72 -18.07 15.35 0.12
CA THR A 72 -19.45 15.08 -0.32
C THR A 72 -19.96 16.20 -1.20
N SER A 73 -20.36 15.89 -2.43
CA SER A 73 -20.96 16.85 -3.35
C SER A 73 -22.34 17.28 -2.86
N GLY A 74 -22.55 18.59 -2.70
CA GLY A 74 -23.88 19.17 -2.63
C GLY A 74 -24.63 19.02 -3.97
N PRO A 75 -25.96 19.25 -3.98
CA PRO A 75 -26.72 19.28 -5.23
C PRO A 75 -26.21 20.37 -6.19
N ASP A 76 -26.24 20.09 -7.49
CA ASP A 76 -25.74 20.99 -8.54
C ASP A 76 -26.32 22.41 -8.42
N GLY A 77 -25.46 23.43 -8.50
CA GLY A 77 -25.87 24.84 -8.38
C GLY A 77 -25.97 25.36 -6.94
N TYR A 78 -25.51 24.60 -5.95
CA TYR A 78 -25.53 24.97 -4.53
C TYR A 78 -24.12 25.00 -3.91
N VAL A 79 -23.27 25.91 -4.39
CA VAL A 79 -21.93 26.21 -3.82
C VAL A 79 -21.97 26.24 -2.28
N GLY A 80 -21.06 25.50 -1.66
CA GLY A 80 -20.92 25.44 -0.19
C GLY A 80 -21.93 24.53 0.52
N GLN A 81 -22.76 23.78 -0.22
CA GLN A 81 -23.41 22.58 0.32
C GLN A 81 -22.52 21.35 0.10
N GLY A 82 -22.36 20.52 1.13
CA GLY A 82 -21.45 19.38 1.12
C GLY A 82 -20.20 19.60 1.96
N SER A 83 -19.11 18.92 1.59
CA SER A 83 -17.79 19.02 2.22
C SER A 83 -16.71 18.76 1.17
N ASN A 84 -15.59 19.49 1.23
CA ASN A 84 -14.46 19.26 0.33
C ASN A 84 -13.62 18.02 0.70
N GLY A 85 -13.88 17.42 1.87
CA GLY A 85 -13.07 16.34 2.42
C GLY A 85 -11.63 16.76 2.72
N ALA A 86 -10.76 15.77 2.89
CA ALA A 86 -9.32 15.99 3.00
C ALA A 86 -8.67 16.26 1.65
N VAL A 87 -9.17 15.67 0.55
CA VAL A 87 -8.60 15.85 -0.79
C VAL A 87 -8.84 17.26 -1.34
N GLY A 88 -9.97 17.90 -1.06
CA GLY A 88 -10.22 19.30 -1.43
C GLY A 88 -9.80 20.30 -0.34
N ALA A 89 -8.98 19.89 0.63
CA ALA A 89 -8.53 20.75 1.72
C ALA A 89 -7.43 21.76 1.36
N PRO A 90 -6.53 21.52 0.38
CA PRO A 90 -5.59 22.53 -0.10
C PRO A 90 -6.28 23.72 -0.78
N ASP A 91 -7.40 23.47 -1.47
CA ASP A 91 -8.23 24.50 -2.13
C ASP A 91 -9.04 25.39 -1.17
N MET A 92 -9.15 25.03 0.13
CA MET A 92 -10.05 25.72 1.04
C MET A 92 -9.55 27.13 1.41
N LEU A 93 -10.42 28.12 1.20
CA LEU A 93 -10.24 29.51 1.64
C LEU A 93 -10.38 29.66 3.17
N ASP A 94 -9.50 29.04 3.97
CA ASP A 94 -9.47 29.22 5.44
C ASP A 94 -8.07 28.96 6.08
N PRO A 95 -7.23 30.01 6.30
CA PRO A 95 -7.43 31.42 5.95
C PRO A 95 -6.96 31.78 4.53
N VAL A 96 -6.11 30.94 3.93
CA VAL A 96 -5.64 31.01 2.54
C VAL A 96 -5.49 29.57 1.99
N PRO A 97 -5.66 29.35 0.67
CA PRO A 97 -5.33 28.07 0.05
C PRO A 97 -3.83 27.76 0.17
N GLU A 98 -3.45 26.50 0.00
CA GLU A 98 -2.04 26.11 -0.06
C GLU A 98 -1.36 26.66 -1.33
N GLY A 99 -0.02 26.66 -1.36
CA GLY A 99 0.74 27.20 -2.48
C GLY A 99 0.79 26.25 -3.68
N PRO A 100 1.44 26.67 -4.78
CA PRO A 100 1.52 25.90 -6.02
C PRO A 100 2.27 24.57 -5.87
N GLU A 101 3.03 24.40 -4.78
CA GLU A 101 3.59 23.13 -4.34
C GLU A 101 2.52 22.08 -3.99
N ALA A 102 1.32 22.46 -3.55
CA ALA A 102 0.20 21.54 -3.35
C ALA A 102 -0.44 21.10 -4.68
N HIS A 103 -0.37 21.92 -5.72
CA HIS A 103 -0.97 21.70 -7.06
C HIS A 103 0.02 21.21 -8.13
N CYS A 104 1.29 21.01 -7.76
CA CYS A 104 2.39 20.68 -8.68
C CYS A 104 2.62 21.69 -9.83
N ASP A 105 2.27 22.95 -9.60
CA ASP A 105 2.38 24.03 -10.59
C ASP A 105 3.77 24.65 -10.69
N ASN A 106 3.96 25.49 -11.70
CA ASN A 106 5.15 26.30 -11.98
C ASN A 106 6.43 25.51 -12.33
N ALA A 107 6.29 24.24 -12.69
CA ALA A 107 7.34 23.42 -13.32
C ALA A 107 7.21 23.41 -14.86
N ASP A 108 6.83 24.55 -15.42
CA ASP A 108 6.68 24.76 -16.86
C ASP A 108 8.03 24.83 -17.59
N PHE A 109 8.11 24.16 -18.73
CA PHE A 109 9.30 24.14 -19.58
C PHE A 109 8.92 23.89 -21.04
N LEU A 110 9.59 24.59 -21.95
CA LEU A 110 9.51 24.35 -23.37
C LEU A 110 10.91 24.47 -23.99
N ASP A 111 11.38 23.42 -24.67
CA ASP A 111 12.58 23.52 -25.49
C ASP A 111 12.25 24.22 -26.80
N THR A 112 12.21 25.55 -26.75
CA THR A 112 11.92 26.40 -27.90
C THR A 112 12.95 26.22 -29.02
N ALA A 113 14.20 25.87 -28.68
CA ALA A 113 15.26 25.65 -29.65
C ALA A 113 15.04 24.38 -30.48
N SER A 114 14.71 23.23 -29.87
CA SER A 114 14.42 22.01 -30.64
C SER A 114 13.10 22.07 -31.40
N LEU A 115 12.14 22.89 -30.93
CA LEU A 115 10.89 23.17 -31.65
C LEU A 115 11.04 24.22 -32.78
N GLY A 116 12.21 24.84 -32.94
CA GLY A 116 12.44 25.87 -33.97
C GLY A 116 11.69 27.18 -33.74
N LEU A 117 11.33 27.48 -32.49
CA LEU A 117 10.69 28.72 -32.07
C LEU A 117 11.76 29.81 -31.87
N GLY A 118 11.45 31.05 -32.24
CA GLY A 118 12.45 32.12 -32.38
C GLY A 118 12.99 32.70 -31.07
N ASP A 119 12.26 32.53 -29.96
CA ASP A 119 12.58 33.11 -28.65
C ASP A 119 13.01 32.02 -27.66
N VAL A 120 13.95 32.35 -26.78
CA VAL A 120 14.38 31.45 -25.68
C VAL A 120 13.26 31.40 -24.64
N TYR A 121 12.90 30.20 -24.18
CA TYR A 121 11.87 30.04 -23.16
C TYR A 121 12.28 30.73 -21.83
N PRO A 122 11.37 31.41 -21.11
CA PRO A 122 11.74 32.19 -19.92
C PRO A 122 12.29 31.41 -18.73
N ARG A 123 12.18 30.07 -18.72
CA ARG A 123 12.70 29.18 -17.67
C ARG A 123 13.64 28.11 -18.24
N THR A 124 14.65 27.72 -17.47
CA THR A 124 15.50 26.57 -17.82
C THR A 124 14.88 25.24 -17.35
N ARG A 125 15.42 24.11 -17.83
CA ARG A 125 14.94 22.78 -17.44
C ARG A 125 15.15 22.53 -15.95
N GLU A 126 16.34 22.88 -15.45
CA GLU A 126 16.77 22.74 -14.06
C GLU A 126 15.87 23.57 -13.13
N GLU A 127 15.56 24.78 -13.56
CA GLU A 127 14.68 25.73 -12.89
C GLU A 127 13.24 25.19 -12.70
N ALA A 128 12.71 24.53 -13.72
CA ALA A 128 11.40 23.89 -13.68
C ALA A 128 11.44 22.57 -12.86
N THR A 129 12.50 21.78 -12.98
CA THR A 129 12.73 20.59 -12.16
C THR A 129 12.79 20.95 -10.66
N ALA A 130 13.43 22.06 -10.29
CA ALA A 130 13.46 22.54 -8.91
C ALA A 130 12.06 22.94 -8.37
N SER A 131 11.17 23.46 -9.22
CA SER A 131 9.77 23.71 -8.84
C SER A 131 9.00 22.41 -8.64
N LEU A 132 9.24 21.39 -9.48
CA LEU A 132 8.63 20.08 -9.32
C LEU A 132 9.14 19.33 -8.08
N GLN A 133 10.43 19.46 -7.74
CA GLN A 133 11.00 18.95 -6.48
C GLN A 133 10.30 19.56 -5.25
N ALA A 134 9.97 20.86 -5.30
CA ALA A 134 9.25 21.52 -4.21
C ALA A 134 7.84 20.94 -4.02
N CYS A 135 7.11 20.66 -5.11
CA CYS A 135 5.85 19.92 -5.04
C CYS A 135 6.04 18.52 -4.45
N VAL A 136 6.96 17.72 -5.01
CA VAL A 136 7.21 16.35 -4.55
C VAL A 136 7.55 16.31 -3.06
N ASN A 137 8.39 17.23 -2.57
CA ASN A 137 8.73 17.33 -1.15
C ASN A 137 7.53 17.77 -0.27
N HIS A 138 6.66 18.65 -0.78
CA HIS A 138 5.43 19.03 -0.08
C HIS A 138 4.47 17.83 0.05
N LEU A 139 4.26 17.07 -1.03
CA LEU A 139 3.39 15.90 -1.02
C LEU A 139 3.96 14.76 -0.14
N ARG A 140 5.29 14.57 -0.12
CA ARG A 140 5.98 13.67 0.81
C ARG A 140 5.75 14.08 2.27
N LEU A 141 5.93 15.36 2.61
CA LEU A 141 5.65 15.88 3.95
C LEU A 141 4.19 15.64 4.36
N ARG A 142 3.20 15.95 3.50
CA ARG A 142 1.78 15.69 3.80
C ARG A 142 1.48 14.21 4.00
N PHE A 143 2.12 13.36 3.20
CA PHE A 143 2.01 11.91 3.33
C PHE A 143 2.59 11.43 4.67
N GLU A 144 3.79 11.88 5.05
CA GLU A 144 4.45 11.59 6.34
C GLU A 144 3.63 12.09 7.54
N GLU A 145 3.10 13.32 7.51
CA GLU A 145 2.17 13.85 8.53
C GLU A 145 0.95 12.94 8.72
N GLY A 146 0.48 12.30 7.63
CA GLY A 146 -0.60 11.32 7.67
C GLY A 146 -0.20 10.00 8.35
N ILE A 147 1.03 9.52 8.11
CA ILE A 147 1.59 8.33 8.79
C ILE A 147 1.74 8.62 10.28
N ASP A 148 2.42 9.71 10.66
CA ASP A 148 2.68 10.10 12.04
C ASP A 148 1.40 10.31 12.86
N ALA A 149 0.38 10.94 12.24
CA ALA A 149 -0.93 11.11 12.88
C ALA A 149 -1.62 9.78 13.19
N ALA A 150 -1.32 8.72 12.44
CA ALA A 150 -1.96 7.41 12.54
C ALA A 150 -1.52 6.62 13.79
N ASP A 151 -0.38 6.93 14.41
CA ASP A 151 0.11 6.26 15.64
C ASP A 151 -0.98 6.13 16.71
N LYS A 152 -1.57 7.27 17.08
CA LYS A 152 -2.58 7.41 18.15
C LYS A 152 -3.98 6.89 17.78
N ILE A 153 -4.13 6.22 16.65
CA ILE A 153 -5.32 5.41 16.34
C ILE A 153 -5.40 4.19 17.28
N VAL A 154 -4.25 3.70 17.74
CA VAL A 154 -4.13 2.56 18.67
C VAL A 154 -3.19 2.88 19.86
N ASP A 155 -3.46 2.30 21.02
CA ASP A 155 -2.58 2.38 22.19
C ASP A 155 -1.33 1.49 22.04
N GLU A 156 -0.42 1.51 23.02
CA GLU A 156 0.86 0.78 22.98
C GLU A 156 0.69 -0.74 22.74
N GLU A 157 -0.42 -1.33 23.17
CA GLU A 157 -0.77 -2.75 22.92
C GLU A 157 -1.52 -2.99 21.61
N ALA A 158 -1.46 -2.04 20.67
CA ALA A 158 -2.14 -2.06 19.37
C ALA A 158 -3.67 -2.18 19.43
N ARG A 159 -4.31 -1.67 20.50
CA ARG A 159 -5.77 -1.63 20.64
C ARG A 159 -6.31 -0.26 20.22
N ILE A 160 -7.33 -0.26 19.38
CA ILE A 160 -8.02 0.94 18.87
C ILE A 160 -8.52 1.84 19.99
N PHE A 161 -8.03 3.09 20.00
CA PHE A 161 -8.45 4.10 20.94
C PHE A 161 -9.72 4.80 20.43
N ALA A 162 -10.89 4.32 20.86
CA ALA A 162 -12.21 4.70 20.32
C ALA A 162 -12.44 6.22 20.07
N PRO A 163 -12.06 7.15 20.98
CA PRO A 163 -12.26 8.59 20.74
C PRO A 163 -11.48 9.15 19.55
N HIS A 164 -10.40 8.49 19.13
CA HIS A 164 -9.54 8.91 18.01
C HIS A 164 -10.02 8.40 16.64
N VAL A 165 -11.07 7.56 16.61
CA VAL A 165 -11.57 6.90 15.39
C VAL A 165 -13.08 7.05 15.16
N ASP A 166 -13.86 7.37 16.19
CA ASP A 166 -15.32 7.52 16.09
C ASP A 166 -15.71 8.72 15.22
N LEU A 167 -16.35 8.44 14.08
CA LEU A 167 -16.92 9.44 13.16
C LEU A 167 -18.42 9.70 13.39
N SER A 168 -19.11 8.90 14.21
CA SER A 168 -20.57 8.96 14.37
C SER A 168 -21.07 10.26 15.01
N MET A 169 -20.25 10.88 15.85
CA MET A 169 -20.58 12.10 16.60
C MET A 169 -20.38 13.39 15.80
N ALA A 170 -19.45 13.41 14.85
CA ALA A 170 -19.10 14.58 14.04
C ALA A 170 -18.19 14.18 12.87
N TYR A 171 -18.34 14.88 11.72
CA TYR A 171 -17.37 14.81 10.62
C TYR A 171 -16.03 15.44 11.02
N CYS A 172 -14.97 15.03 10.32
CA CYS A 172 -13.66 15.67 10.40
C CYS A 172 -13.69 17.11 9.88
N ARG A 173 -12.69 17.93 10.24
CA ARG A 173 -12.54 19.32 9.80
C ARG A 173 -11.09 19.53 9.36
N PHE A 174 -10.88 19.92 8.11
CA PHE A 174 -9.57 19.97 7.46
C PHE A 174 -9.12 21.40 7.16
N SER A 175 -9.36 22.32 8.10
CA SER A 175 -9.07 23.76 8.00
C SER A 175 -7.91 24.15 8.91
N PHE A 176 -7.10 25.15 8.54
CA PHE A 176 -5.94 25.64 9.34
C PHE A 176 -4.78 24.64 9.55
N PRO A 177 -3.98 24.29 8.52
CA PRO A 177 -2.79 23.45 8.70
C PRO A 177 -1.82 23.98 9.79
N ASP A 178 -1.59 25.30 9.86
CA ASP A 178 -0.71 25.93 10.87
C ASP A 178 -1.22 25.87 12.33
N LEU A 179 -2.52 25.63 12.53
CA LEU A 179 -3.14 25.56 13.87
C LEU A 179 -3.61 24.14 14.24
N GLN A 180 -3.74 23.25 13.26
CA GLN A 180 -4.03 21.81 13.45
C GLN A 180 -2.77 20.96 13.56
N MET A 181 -1.79 21.39 14.36
CA MET A 181 -0.89 20.41 14.97
C MET A 181 -1.74 19.32 15.65
N HIS A 182 -1.33 18.04 15.53
CA HIS A 182 -2.08 16.81 15.86
C HIS A 182 -2.54 16.63 17.34
N MET A 183 -2.65 17.70 18.12
CA MET A 183 -3.01 17.73 19.54
C MET A 183 -4.51 17.88 19.82
N PHE A 184 -5.32 18.34 18.85
CA PHE A 184 -6.74 18.66 19.06
C PHE A 184 -7.73 17.92 18.15
N SER A 185 -7.22 17.25 17.12
CA SER A 185 -7.98 16.43 16.17
C SER A 185 -8.02 14.95 16.59
N ARG A 186 -9.02 14.21 16.10
CA ARG A 186 -9.03 12.74 16.19
C ARG A 186 -7.98 12.19 15.22
N SER A 187 -7.17 11.21 15.65
CA SER A 187 -6.08 10.68 14.81
C SER A 187 -6.51 10.12 13.47
N LYS A 188 -7.66 9.46 13.40
CA LYS A 188 -8.24 9.03 12.10
C LYS A 188 -8.46 10.22 11.15
N CYS A 189 -8.91 11.36 11.68
CA CYS A 189 -9.07 12.57 10.86
C CYS A 189 -7.72 13.08 10.36
N SER A 190 -6.72 13.28 11.23
CA SER A 190 -5.44 13.84 10.77
C SER A 190 -4.64 12.89 9.87
N ALA A 191 -4.76 11.58 10.05
CA ALA A 191 -4.18 10.61 9.13
C ALA A 191 -4.85 10.67 7.73
N ILE A 192 -6.18 10.80 7.69
CA ILE A 192 -6.94 11.05 6.46
C ILE A 192 -6.60 12.43 5.86
N GLU A 193 -6.32 13.43 6.69
CA GLU A 193 -5.94 14.78 6.25
C GLU A 193 -4.61 14.80 5.51
N GLY A 194 -3.53 14.30 6.13
CA GLY A 194 -2.22 14.24 5.48
C GLY A 194 -2.26 13.44 4.18
N PHE A 195 -2.91 12.27 4.20
CA PHE A 195 -3.11 11.46 3.01
C PHE A 195 -3.93 12.18 1.92
N GLY A 196 -5.03 12.85 2.28
CA GLY A 196 -5.86 13.62 1.35
C GLY A 196 -5.15 14.81 0.72
N ARG A 197 -4.41 15.60 1.52
CA ARG A 197 -3.58 16.71 1.02
C ARG A 197 -2.46 16.23 0.09
N ALA A 198 -1.87 15.05 0.35
CA ALA A 198 -0.92 14.44 -0.57
C ALA A 198 -1.57 13.96 -1.88
N LEU A 199 -2.78 13.37 -1.81
CA LEU A 199 -3.52 12.94 -2.99
C LEU A 199 -3.95 14.09 -3.90
N HIS A 200 -4.29 15.24 -3.33
CA HIS A 200 -4.65 16.45 -4.06
C HIS A 200 -3.62 16.78 -5.15
N GLY A 201 -2.35 16.98 -4.77
CA GLY A 201 -1.27 17.28 -5.72
C GLY A 201 -0.91 16.14 -6.67
N VAL A 202 -1.12 14.87 -6.26
CA VAL A 202 -0.97 13.72 -7.17
C VAL A 202 -2.05 13.73 -8.26
N GLN A 203 -3.27 14.15 -7.93
CA GLN A 203 -4.36 14.29 -8.90
C GLN A 203 -4.12 15.51 -9.81
N ASP A 204 -3.76 16.66 -9.23
CA ASP A 204 -3.48 17.90 -9.97
C ASP A 204 -2.27 17.80 -10.89
N PHE A 205 -1.24 17.02 -10.53
CA PHE A 205 -0.16 16.72 -11.45
C PHE A 205 -0.66 16.19 -12.79
N TYR A 206 -1.72 15.37 -12.82
CA TYR A 206 -2.30 14.89 -14.08
C TYR A 206 -3.20 15.92 -14.76
N ALA A 207 -3.85 16.80 -14.00
CA ALA A 207 -4.68 17.87 -14.52
C ALA A 207 -3.84 18.97 -15.19
N HIS A 208 -2.78 19.43 -14.53
CA HIS A 208 -1.97 20.60 -14.93
C HIS A 208 -0.68 20.26 -15.69
N SER A 209 -0.34 18.98 -15.90
CA SER A 209 0.84 18.57 -16.68
C SER A 209 0.52 18.02 -18.07
N ASN A 210 1.54 17.98 -18.92
CA ASN A 210 1.51 17.31 -20.22
C ASN A 210 1.74 15.79 -20.16
N TRP A 211 1.72 15.15 -18.98
CA TRP A 211 2.10 13.74 -18.79
C TRP A 211 1.25 12.75 -19.58
N ALA A 212 -0.07 12.78 -19.33
CA ALA A 212 -1.04 11.89 -19.96
C ALA A 212 -1.53 12.41 -21.33
N ASP A 213 -1.07 13.60 -21.73
CA ASP A 213 -1.59 14.33 -22.87
C ASP A 213 -1.05 13.81 -24.20
N ASP A 214 -1.90 13.87 -25.22
CA ASP A 214 -1.52 13.88 -26.64
C ASP A 214 -1.66 15.32 -27.17
N ALA A 215 -0.85 15.66 -28.18
CA ALA A 215 -0.87 16.97 -28.83
C ALA A 215 -0.36 16.85 -30.27
N LYS A 216 -0.87 17.69 -31.17
CA LYS A 216 -0.45 17.74 -32.57
C LYS A 216 0.17 19.10 -32.91
N PRO A 217 1.15 19.16 -33.83
CA PRO A 217 1.74 20.42 -34.28
C PRO A 217 0.69 21.40 -34.86
N PRO A 218 0.93 22.73 -34.84
CA PRO A 218 2.16 23.38 -34.37
C PRO A 218 2.28 23.38 -32.84
N PHE A 219 3.49 23.11 -32.34
CA PHE A 219 3.80 23.18 -30.91
C PHE A 219 4.25 24.58 -30.53
N GLY A 220 3.92 25.02 -29.32
CA GLY A 220 4.26 26.35 -28.80
C GLY A 220 3.62 26.62 -27.45
N LEU A 221 3.68 27.87 -26.97
CA LEU A 221 3.20 28.25 -25.64
C LEU A 221 1.74 27.83 -25.36
N ALA A 222 0.84 28.04 -26.32
CA ALA A 222 -0.59 27.69 -26.22
C ALA A 222 -0.92 26.23 -26.60
N ASN A 223 0.08 25.43 -26.99
CA ASN A 223 -0.07 24.02 -27.34
C ASN A 223 1.28 23.30 -27.17
N PRO A 224 1.72 23.05 -25.93
CA PRO A 224 2.95 22.32 -25.68
C PRO A 224 2.80 20.85 -26.12
N PRO A 225 3.91 20.17 -26.49
CA PRO A 225 3.90 18.73 -26.77
C PRO A 225 3.30 17.93 -25.61
N GLY A 226 2.56 16.88 -25.90
CA GLY A 226 2.13 15.88 -24.91
C GLY A 226 3.16 14.76 -24.78
N LEU A 227 3.27 14.14 -23.61
CA LEU A 227 4.15 12.99 -23.39
C LEU A 227 3.46 11.63 -23.68
N ASN A 228 2.13 11.59 -23.68
CA ASN A 228 1.30 10.39 -23.87
C ASN A 228 1.74 9.19 -22.99
N ARG A 229 2.23 9.48 -21.78
CA ARG A 229 2.63 8.46 -20.80
C ARG A 229 1.41 7.81 -20.16
N LYS A 230 1.53 6.52 -19.87
CA LYS A 230 0.47 5.66 -19.30
C LYS A 230 0.87 5.04 -17.96
N ASP A 231 2.18 4.96 -17.76
CA ASP A 231 2.87 4.62 -16.54
C ASP A 231 2.85 5.77 -15.55
N TYR A 232 3.31 5.47 -14.33
CA TYR A 232 3.36 6.41 -13.23
C TYR A 232 4.61 7.30 -13.31
N PRO A 233 4.56 8.54 -12.82
CA PRO A 233 5.76 9.28 -12.49
C PRO A 233 6.48 8.58 -11.33
N ASP A 234 7.71 8.14 -11.57
CA ASP A 234 8.54 7.54 -10.54
C ASP A 234 8.75 8.54 -9.40
N PHE A 235 8.99 9.81 -9.71
CA PHE A 235 9.15 10.88 -8.71
C PHE A 235 7.91 11.17 -7.85
N LEU A 236 6.73 10.63 -8.17
CA LEU A 236 5.55 10.62 -7.31
C LEU A 236 5.43 9.35 -6.45
N ASP A 237 6.49 8.54 -6.30
CA ASP A 237 6.56 7.64 -5.14
C ASP A 237 6.86 8.49 -3.88
N LEU A 238 5.80 8.78 -3.11
CA LEU A 238 5.87 9.61 -1.91
C LEU A 238 6.58 8.94 -0.73
N ARG A 239 7.03 7.69 -0.89
CA ARG A 239 7.95 6.99 0.03
C ARG A 239 9.42 7.39 -0.21
N GLY A 240 9.73 8.03 -1.33
CA GLY A 240 11.09 8.44 -1.66
C GLY A 240 11.57 9.64 -0.85
N GLU A 241 12.86 9.72 -0.59
CA GLU A 241 13.57 10.86 0.03
C GLU A 241 14.55 11.51 -0.97
N ASN A 242 14.58 11.03 -2.21
CA ASN A 242 15.55 11.39 -3.24
C ASN A 242 15.28 12.73 -3.94
N GLU A 243 16.34 13.33 -4.47
CA GLU A 243 16.23 14.34 -5.54
C GLU A 243 15.72 13.69 -6.84
N ILE A 244 14.80 14.37 -7.53
CA ILE A 244 14.06 13.85 -8.69
C ILE A 244 14.72 14.19 -10.03
N SER A 245 15.87 14.85 -10.02
CA SER A 245 16.48 15.46 -11.20
C SER A 245 16.75 14.48 -12.36
N GLU A 246 17.07 13.23 -12.04
CA GLU A 246 17.29 12.15 -13.02
C GLU A 246 16.00 11.43 -13.43
N GLN A 247 14.90 11.64 -12.70
CA GLN A 247 13.59 10.98 -12.90
C GLN A 247 12.61 11.83 -13.75
N VAL A 248 12.89 13.14 -13.91
CA VAL A 248 12.04 14.07 -14.66
C VAL A 248 12.28 13.95 -16.17
N PRO A 249 11.27 13.58 -16.99
CA PRO A 249 11.41 13.57 -18.44
C PRO A 249 11.72 14.98 -18.96
N TYR A 250 12.69 15.09 -19.87
CA TYR A 250 13.18 16.38 -20.37
C TYR A 250 12.07 17.32 -20.89
N ASN A 251 11.04 16.76 -21.53
CA ASN A 251 9.89 17.49 -22.09
C ASN A 251 8.67 17.60 -21.15
N LEU A 252 8.78 17.24 -19.86
CA LEU A 252 7.69 17.41 -18.89
C LEU A 252 7.44 18.89 -18.59
N SER A 253 6.22 19.35 -18.75
CA SER A 253 5.78 20.67 -18.32
C SER A 253 4.56 20.53 -17.42
N THR A 254 4.56 21.22 -16.28
CA THR A 254 3.32 21.64 -15.62
C THR A 254 2.98 23.07 -16.04
N GLY A 255 1.89 23.65 -15.56
CA GLY A 255 1.48 25.01 -15.93
C GLY A 255 2.06 26.09 -15.02
N CYS A 256 2.39 27.25 -15.56
CA CYS A 256 2.64 28.44 -14.74
C CYS A 256 1.32 28.96 -14.17
N PHE A 257 1.21 29.03 -12.84
CA PHE A 257 0.01 29.54 -12.20
C PHE A 257 0.02 31.07 -12.13
N GLY A 258 -0.81 31.69 -12.97
CA GLY A 258 -0.94 33.14 -13.05
C GLY A 258 -1.68 33.78 -11.87
N GLY A 259 -2.30 33.01 -10.97
CA GLY A 259 -3.25 33.52 -9.98
C GLY A 259 -4.70 33.55 -10.49
N ILE A 260 -5.67 33.44 -9.58
CA ILE A 260 -7.11 33.34 -9.83
C ILE A 260 -7.63 34.41 -10.82
N LEU A 261 -7.21 35.66 -10.68
CA LEU A 261 -7.68 36.76 -11.54
C LEU A 261 -6.83 37.00 -12.80
N THR A 262 -5.70 36.32 -12.92
CA THR A 262 -4.66 36.61 -13.91
C THR A 262 -4.20 35.42 -14.76
N ASP A 263 -4.59 34.19 -14.41
CA ASP A 263 -4.41 33.02 -15.24
C ASP A 263 -5.34 33.02 -16.47
N GLY A 264 -4.93 32.32 -17.53
CA GLY A 264 -5.63 32.33 -18.81
C GLY A 264 -4.79 31.85 -20.00
N PRO A 265 -5.31 31.97 -21.23
CA PRO A 265 -4.63 31.47 -22.44
C PRO A 265 -3.40 32.30 -22.83
N GLU A 266 -3.32 33.55 -22.36
CA GLU A 266 -2.13 34.39 -22.42
C GLU A 266 -1.67 34.66 -20.99
N GLY A 267 -0.48 34.17 -20.64
CA GLY A 267 0.09 34.38 -19.30
C GLY A 267 0.37 35.86 -19.03
N LYS A 268 0.08 36.28 -17.80
CA LYS A 268 0.20 37.66 -17.32
C LYS A 268 1.09 37.73 -16.08
N ALA A 269 1.48 38.94 -15.71
CA ALA A 269 2.04 39.21 -14.41
C ALA A 269 1.04 38.82 -13.31
N GLY A 270 1.50 38.00 -12.35
CA GLY A 270 0.68 37.51 -11.25
C GLY A 270 0.21 38.61 -10.31
N HIS A 271 -0.94 38.40 -9.66
CA HIS A 271 -1.52 39.35 -8.73
C HIS A 271 -0.87 39.22 -7.33
N PRO A 272 -0.25 40.28 -6.79
CA PRO A 272 0.58 40.19 -5.57
C PRO A 272 -0.19 39.96 -4.26
N LEU A 273 -1.52 39.85 -4.32
CA LEU A 273 -2.37 39.48 -3.18
C LEU A 273 -2.92 38.04 -3.28
N GLU A 274 -2.57 37.31 -4.34
CA GLU A 274 -3.00 35.93 -4.54
C GLU A 274 -1.84 34.97 -4.18
N PRO A 275 -2.00 34.11 -3.17
CA PRO A 275 -1.02 33.08 -2.85
C PRO A 275 -0.65 32.27 -4.09
N GLY A 276 0.63 31.96 -4.25
CA GLY A 276 1.13 31.13 -5.35
C GLY A 276 1.23 31.79 -6.73
N SER A 277 0.57 32.93 -6.95
CA SER A 277 0.54 33.64 -8.23
C SER A 277 1.95 34.09 -8.68
N LYS A 278 2.33 33.78 -9.92
CA LYS A 278 3.61 34.16 -10.53
C LYS A 278 3.41 34.93 -11.84
N ASP A 279 4.47 35.60 -12.30
CA ASP A 279 4.51 36.14 -13.65
C ASP A 279 4.64 35.01 -14.69
N CYS A 280 3.57 34.79 -15.44
CA CYS A 280 3.47 33.80 -16.50
C CYS A 280 3.65 34.40 -17.91
N SER A 281 4.07 35.67 -18.02
CA SER A 281 4.29 36.34 -19.29
C SER A 281 5.30 35.55 -20.16
N GLY A 282 4.85 35.07 -21.32
CA GLY A 282 5.67 34.27 -22.24
C GLY A 282 5.91 32.81 -21.82
N ARG A 283 5.19 32.31 -20.81
CA ARG A 283 5.27 30.92 -20.31
C ARG A 283 4.03 30.11 -20.69
N ILE A 284 4.13 28.78 -20.63
CA ILE A 284 2.99 27.87 -20.68
C ILE A 284 2.19 28.09 -19.39
N THR A 285 0.91 28.45 -19.50
CA THR A 285 0.04 28.73 -18.35
C THR A 285 -0.63 27.46 -17.80
N HIS A 286 -1.08 27.53 -16.54
CA HIS A 286 -1.99 26.56 -15.93
C HIS A 286 -3.20 26.30 -16.84
N HIS A 287 -3.98 27.33 -17.17
CA HIS A 287 -5.07 27.29 -18.16
C HIS A 287 -4.71 26.61 -19.50
N THR A 288 -3.45 26.64 -19.97
CA THR A 288 -3.07 25.95 -21.22
C THR A 288 -3.00 24.43 -21.07
N LEU A 289 -2.61 23.92 -19.90
CA LEU A 289 -2.51 22.49 -19.63
C LEU A 289 -3.73 21.91 -18.88
N ASN A 290 -4.54 22.80 -18.28
CA ASN A 290 -5.75 22.55 -17.51
C ASN A 290 -6.70 21.51 -18.14
N LYS A 291 -7.09 20.53 -17.32
CA LYS A 291 -8.04 19.43 -17.61
C LYS A 291 -9.02 19.25 -16.45
N ASP A 292 -9.30 20.34 -15.74
CA ASP A 292 -9.73 20.29 -14.34
C ASP A 292 -11.24 20.11 -14.20
N ASN A 293 -11.97 20.48 -15.26
CA ASN A 293 -13.41 20.46 -15.35
C ASN A 293 -13.88 19.29 -16.24
N GLY A 294 -14.86 18.52 -15.78
CA GLY A 294 -15.60 17.57 -16.60
C GLY A 294 -16.39 16.53 -15.80
N ILE A 295 -17.32 15.86 -16.48
CA ILE A 295 -18.19 14.88 -15.83
C ILE A 295 -17.45 13.55 -15.66
N ILE A 296 -17.22 13.16 -14.41
CA ILE A 296 -16.63 11.88 -13.99
C ILE A 296 -17.68 11.08 -13.21
N ASP A 297 -17.88 9.80 -13.55
CA ASP A 297 -18.67 8.87 -12.76
C ASP A 297 -17.91 8.49 -11.46
N PRO A 298 -18.41 8.82 -10.25
CA PRO A 298 -17.72 8.55 -8.99
C PRO A 298 -17.65 7.06 -8.61
N VAL A 299 -18.34 6.17 -9.35
CA VAL A 299 -18.30 4.71 -9.14
C VAL A 299 -17.35 4.05 -10.14
N THR A 300 -17.40 4.43 -11.42
CA THR A 300 -16.61 3.76 -12.46
C THR A 300 -15.34 4.50 -12.88
N GLY A 301 -15.25 5.81 -12.62
CA GLY A 301 -14.21 6.69 -13.15
C GLY A 301 -14.38 7.04 -14.63
N SER A 302 -15.47 6.62 -15.27
CA SER A 302 -15.76 6.92 -16.68
C SER A 302 -16.01 8.42 -16.87
N THR A 303 -15.51 8.98 -17.97
CA THR A 303 -15.69 10.39 -18.33
C THR A 303 -16.68 10.56 -19.48
N GLU A 304 -17.63 11.50 -19.39
CA GLU A 304 -18.59 11.77 -20.48
C GLU A 304 -18.13 12.89 -21.42
N SER A 305 -17.96 14.11 -20.88
CA SER A 305 -17.49 15.27 -21.62
C SER A 305 -16.65 16.19 -20.72
N PRO A 306 -15.57 16.80 -21.25
CA PRO A 306 -14.85 17.86 -20.56
C PRO A 306 -15.74 19.07 -20.31
N GLY A 307 -15.47 19.76 -19.21
CA GLY A 307 -16.11 21.02 -18.86
C GLY A 307 -15.51 22.22 -19.60
N PRO A 308 -16.23 23.36 -19.60
CA PRO A 308 -15.75 24.59 -20.24
C PRO A 308 -14.46 25.09 -19.59
N GLY A 309 -13.68 25.89 -20.33
CA GLY A 309 -12.45 26.50 -19.79
C GLY A 309 -11.24 25.56 -19.71
N THR A 310 -11.30 24.38 -20.35
CA THR A 310 -10.19 23.39 -20.34
C THR A 310 -9.63 23.15 -21.75
N PRO A 311 -8.87 24.10 -22.35
CA PRO A 311 -8.39 23.98 -23.73
C PRO A 311 -7.59 22.72 -24.01
N ARG A 312 -6.93 22.14 -23.00
CA ARG A 312 -6.17 20.90 -23.17
C ARG A 312 -7.07 19.68 -23.37
N SER A 313 -8.30 19.73 -22.89
CA SER A 313 -9.31 18.70 -23.08
C SER A 313 -9.97 18.69 -24.46
N ASP A 314 -9.84 19.78 -25.25
CA ASP A 314 -10.29 19.82 -26.65
C ASP A 314 -9.54 18.80 -27.54
N PHE A 315 -8.36 18.35 -27.10
CA PHE A 315 -7.64 17.23 -27.70
C PHE A 315 -8.28 15.89 -27.27
N PRO A 316 -8.76 15.04 -28.22
CA PRO A 316 -9.51 13.84 -27.90
C PRO A 316 -8.86 12.91 -26.87
N GLY A 317 -9.59 12.70 -25.76
CA GLY A 317 -9.22 11.79 -24.68
C GLY A 317 -8.14 12.30 -23.72
N ASN A 318 -7.70 13.57 -23.79
CA ASN A 318 -6.75 14.11 -22.80
C ASN A 318 -7.34 14.06 -21.38
N PHE A 319 -8.59 14.53 -21.21
CA PHE A 319 -9.33 14.45 -19.94
C PHE A 319 -9.46 13.00 -19.44
N GLU A 320 -9.94 12.08 -20.29
CA GLU A 320 -10.09 10.65 -19.98
C GLU A 320 -8.75 10.01 -19.53
N ARG A 321 -7.64 10.32 -20.22
CA ARG A 321 -6.31 9.81 -19.87
C ARG A 321 -5.80 10.39 -18.54
N ALA A 322 -6.01 11.67 -18.29
CA ALA A 322 -5.63 12.34 -17.04
C ALA A 322 -6.40 11.75 -15.85
N VAL A 323 -7.74 11.68 -15.94
CA VAL A 323 -8.61 11.07 -14.92
C VAL A 323 -8.23 9.60 -14.69
N SER A 324 -8.05 8.82 -15.76
CA SER A 324 -7.63 7.42 -15.65
C SER A 324 -6.27 7.23 -14.99
N ALA A 325 -5.33 8.15 -15.22
CA ALA A 325 -4.01 8.11 -14.59
C ALA A 325 -4.07 8.54 -13.11
N ALA A 326 -4.81 9.62 -12.81
CA ALA A 326 -5.04 10.11 -11.46
C ALA A 326 -5.73 9.06 -10.56
N ILE A 327 -6.74 8.34 -11.06
CA ILE A 327 -7.39 7.22 -10.33
C ILE A 327 -6.39 6.09 -10.07
N ARG A 328 -5.58 5.71 -11.06
CA ARG A 328 -4.56 4.66 -10.90
C ARG A 328 -3.49 5.06 -9.88
N ASP A 329 -2.98 6.28 -9.95
CA ASP A 329 -1.93 6.73 -9.03
C ASP A 329 -2.49 6.95 -7.62
N THR A 330 -3.69 7.50 -7.48
CA THR A 330 -4.41 7.57 -6.20
C THR A 330 -4.48 6.20 -5.51
N ARG A 331 -4.81 5.12 -6.25
CA ARG A 331 -4.76 3.74 -5.73
C ARG A 331 -3.33 3.28 -5.37
N ARG A 332 -2.32 3.65 -6.17
CA ARG A 332 -0.89 3.40 -5.86
C ARG A 332 -0.48 4.07 -4.54
N GLN A 333 -0.85 5.33 -4.32
CA GLN A 333 -0.49 6.04 -3.09
C GLN A 333 -1.14 5.42 -1.84
N TRP A 334 -2.39 4.94 -1.92
CA TRP A 334 -2.99 4.22 -0.79
C TRP A 334 -2.30 2.89 -0.47
N ARG A 335 -1.80 2.18 -1.49
CA ARG A 335 -0.94 1.01 -1.26
C ARG A 335 0.35 1.42 -0.53
N HIS A 336 1.03 2.46 -1.01
CA HIS A 336 2.27 2.96 -0.42
C HIS A 336 2.06 3.42 1.03
N PHE A 337 0.96 4.11 1.33
CA PHE A 337 0.60 4.57 2.67
C PHE A 337 0.36 3.40 3.64
N ARG A 338 -0.27 2.32 3.18
CA ARG A 338 -0.41 1.07 3.95
C ARG A 338 0.93 0.36 4.20
N GLU A 339 1.84 0.39 3.24
CA GLU A 339 3.18 -0.19 3.37
C GLU A 339 4.01 0.58 4.39
N GLU A 340 3.95 1.91 4.36
CA GLU A 340 4.62 2.79 5.32
C GLU A 340 4.06 2.68 6.74
N ILE A 341 2.73 2.62 6.90
CA ILE A 341 2.12 2.32 8.21
C ILE A 341 2.68 1.01 8.80
N ARG A 342 2.84 -0.04 7.99
CA ARG A 342 3.41 -1.32 8.45
C ARG A 342 4.91 -1.23 8.72
N ARG A 343 5.66 -0.45 7.93
CA ARG A 343 7.08 -0.19 8.15
C ARG A 343 7.31 0.55 9.47
N THR A 344 6.59 1.65 9.69
CA THR A 344 6.74 2.54 10.85
C THR A 344 6.26 1.89 12.15
N TYR A 345 5.10 1.23 12.11
CA TYR A 345 4.44 0.71 13.32
C TYR A 345 4.59 -0.79 13.54
N GLY A 346 5.21 -1.50 12.60
CA GLY A 346 5.22 -2.96 12.54
C GLY A 346 3.93 -3.53 11.97
N THR A 347 4.02 -4.71 11.35
CA THR A 347 2.95 -5.35 10.58
C THR A 347 1.61 -5.46 11.32
N GLU A 348 1.63 -5.90 12.58
CA GLU A 348 0.44 -6.17 13.37
C GLU A 348 -0.31 -4.88 13.76
N ARG A 349 0.38 -3.96 14.43
CA ARG A 349 -0.12 -2.62 14.79
C ARG A 349 -0.58 -1.87 13.54
N GLY A 350 0.23 -1.91 12.49
CA GLY A 350 -0.08 -1.30 11.20
C GLY A 350 -1.36 -1.85 10.55
N ASN A 351 -1.59 -3.16 10.57
CA ASN A 351 -2.84 -3.75 10.04
C ASN A 351 -4.09 -3.26 10.80
N VAL A 352 -4.01 -3.09 12.12
CA VAL A 352 -5.12 -2.54 12.92
C VAL A 352 -5.35 -1.06 12.60
N ILE A 353 -4.28 -0.26 12.47
CA ILE A 353 -4.34 1.15 12.04
C ILE A 353 -4.99 1.27 10.65
N ILE A 354 -4.53 0.49 9.67
CA ILE A 354 -5.05 0.48 8.29
C ILE A 354 -6.54 0.15 8.27
N CYS A 355 -6.95 -0.90 9.01
CA CYS A 355 -8.36 -1.23 9.16
C CYS A 355 -9.14 -0.05 9.76
N ALA A 356 -8.63 0.57 10.83
CA ALA A 356 -9.32 1.67 11.49
C ALA A 356 -9.51 2.92 10.59
N LEU A 357 -8.58 3.19 9.67
CA LEU A 357 -8.70 4.26 8.67
C LEU A 357 -9.86 4.01 7.69
N VAL A 358 -10.01 2.78 7.20
CA VAL A 358 -11.01 2.47 6.15
C VAL A 358 -12.40 2.10 6.67
N ARG A 359 -12.54 1.72 7.94
CA ARG A 359 -13.80 1.22 8.54
C ARG A 359 -14.63 2.29 9.22
N ASP A 360 -15.95 2.22 9.04
CA ASP A 360 -16.88 3.18 9.64
C ASP A 360 -17.13 2.89 11.13
N ASN A 361 -17.09 1.62 11.56
CA ASN A 361 -17.16 1.21 12.98
C ASN A 361 -15.94 0.36 13.39
N PRO A 362 -14.73 0.96 13.41
CA PRO A 362 -13.49 0.22 13.53
C PRO A 362 -13.32 -0.51 14.88
N THR A 363 -13.93 0.00 15.96
CA THR A 363 -13.94 -0.64 17.29
C THR A 363 -14.73 -1.94 17.34
N THR A 364 -15.56 -2.23 16.34
CA THR A 364 -16.30 -3.50 16.19
C THR A 364 -15.72 -4.32 15.04
N ASP A 365 -15.42 -3.65 13.92
CA ASP A 365 -15.06 -4.31 12.66
C ASP A 365 -13.63 -4.82 12.67
N CYS A 366 -12.66 -4.09 13.22
CA CYS A 366 -11.25 -4.44 13.12
C CYS A 366 -10.78 -5.55 14.08
N TYR A 367 -11.70 -6.22 14.79
CA TYR A 367 -11.43 -7.33 15.72
C TYR A 367 -12.19 -8.61 15.36
N GLY A 368 -11.80 -9.72 15.99
CA GLY A 368 -12.42 -11.03 15.79
C GLY A 368 -11.87 -11.76 14.57
N ARG A 369 -10.97 -12.72 14.78
CA ARG A 369 -10.60 -13.75 13.79
C ARG A 369 -10.78 -15.13 14.38
N ARG A 370 -11.19 -16.10 13.57
CA ARG A 370 -11.18 -17.52 13.92
C ARG A 370 -10.00 -18.18 13.21
N VAL A 371 -9.09 -18.80 13.95
CA VAL A 371 -7.94 -19.49 13.35
C VAL A 371 -7.93 -20.94 13.80
N ALA A 372 -7.75 -21.84 12.85
CA ALA A 372 -7.31 -23.19 13.12
C ALA A 372 -5.79 -23.30 12.92
N VAL A 373 -5.08 -23.92 13.87
CA VAL A 373 -3.69 -24.36 13.69
C VAL A 373 -3.70 -25.88 13.54
N ILE A 374 -2.99 -26.40 12.54
CA ILE A 374 -2.87 -27.84 12.24
C ILE A 374 -1.38 -28.19 12.10
N GLU A 375 -0.94 -29.26 12.74
CA GLU A 375 0.45 -29.73 12.68
C GLU A 375 0.53 -31.24 12.43
N ASP A 376 1.58 -31.70 11.75
CA ASP A 376 1.89 -33.14 11.60
C ASP A 376 2.84 -33.70 12.68
N VAL A 377 3.00 -32.96 13.78
CA VAL A 377 3.90 -33.28 14.91
C VAL A 377 3.18 -34.09 15.98
N GLU A 378 3.88 -35.03 16.63
CA GLU A 378 3.33 -35.96 17.63
C GLU A 378 2.98 -35.29 18.98
N MET A 379 1.97 -34.41 18.99
CA MET A 379 1.31 -33.95 20.21
C MET A 379 0.42 -35.08 20.74
N ALA A 380 0.71 -35.54 21.95
CA ALA A 380 0.22 -36.81 22.49
C ALA A 380 -1.32 -36.96 22.51
N LYS A 381 -1.83 -37.90 21.70
CA LYS A 381 -3.20 -38.50 21.79
C LYS A 381 -4.33 -37.52 22.15
N GLY A 382 -4.35 -36.39 21.44
CA GLY A 382 -5.45 -35.44 21.36
C GLY A 382 -5.63 -34.99 19.91
N ASN A 383 -6.66 -34.20 19.61
CA ASN A 383 -6.87 -33.68 18.24
C ASN A 383 -5.61 -32.95 17.74
N SER A 384 -5.13 -33.29 16.55
CA SER A 384 -3.95 -32.69 15.88
C SER A 384 -4.16 -31.26 15.36
N TYR A 385 -5.19 -30.58 15.88
CA TYR A 385 -5.54 -29.22 15.52
C TYR A 385 -6.25 -28.51 16.68
N ARG A 386 -6.06 -27.19 16.78
CA ARG A 386 -6.76 -26.31 17.72
C ARG A 386 -7.45 -25.18 16.96
N ILE A 387 -8.61 -24.74 17.46
CA ILE A 387 -9.40 -23.64 16.89
C ILE A 387 -9.59 -22.57 17.97
N ALA A 388 -9.13 -21.35 17.71
CA ALA A 388 -9.25 -20.21 18.62
C ALA A 388 -10.07 -19.07 17.99
N GLU A 389 -10.73 -18.28 18.83
CA GLU A 389 -11.37 -17.02 18.44
C GLU A 389 -10.67 -15.85 19.12
N MET A 390 -9.96 -15.05 18.31
CA MET A 390 -9.09 -13.99 18.78
C MET A 390 -9.77 -12.62 18.63
N GLN A 391 -9.90 -11.90 19.74
CA GLN A 391 -10.31 -10.49 19.78
C GLN A 391 -9.11 -9.54 20.02
N MET A 392 -7.90 -10.08 20.05
CA MET A 392 -6.65 -9.36 20.25
C MET A 392 -5.80 -9.33 18.98
N PRO A 393 -4.72 -8.53 18.95
CA PRO A 393 -3.60 -8.72 18.04
C PRO A 393 -3.15 -10.20 18.07
N VAL A 394 -3.07 -10.81 16.89
CA VAL A 394 -3.02 -12.27 16.69
C VAL A 394 -1.60 -12.84 16.75
N HIS A 395 -0.59 -12.04 16.41
CA HIS A 395 0.77 -12.52 16.17
C HIS A 395 1.42 -13.07 17.43
N LYS A 396 1.36 -12.30 18.53
CA LYS A 396 1.85 -12.76 19.83
C LYS A 396 1.18 -14.06 20.29
N TRP A 397 -0.13 -14.18 20.09
CA TRP A 397 -0.86 -15.40 20.43
C TRP A 397 -0.37 -16.59 19.59
N LEU A 398 -0.19 -16.42 18.28
CA LEU A 398 0.33 -17.48 17.39
C LEU A 398 1.75 -17.91 17.80
N GLN A 399 2.63 -16.98 18.17
CA GLN A 399 3.96 -17.33 18.66
C GLN A 399 3.89 -18.12 19.97
N GLU A 400 3.16 -17.63 20.98
CA GLU A 400 3.02 -18.29 22.28
C GLU A 400 2.36 -19.69 22.15
N GLU A 401 1.42 -19.86 21.22
CA GLU A 401 0.79 -21.13 20.87
C GLU A 401 1.78 -22.14 20.27
N LEU A 402 2.54 -21.75 19.23
CA LEU A 402 3.54 -22.63 18.60
C LEU A 402 4.73 -22.97 19.53
N GLU A 403 5.06 -22.08 20.46
CA GLU A 403 6.07 -22.32 21.50
C GLU A 403 5.55 -23.20 22.65
N GLY A 404 4.28 -23.60 22.63
CA GLY A 404 3.63 -24.37 23.71
C GLY A 404 3.55 -23.63 25.04
N LYS A 405 3.69 -22.30 25.02
CA LYS A 405 3.71 -21.46 26.23
C LYS A 405 2.28 -21.32 26.77
N PRO A 406 2.07 -21.54 28.09
CA PRO A 406 0.78 -21.24 28.70
C PRO A 406 0.55 -19.73 28.67
N HIS A 407 -0.46 -19.32 27.91
CA HIS A 407 -0.96 -17.95 27.85
C HIS A 407 -2.39 -17.94 28.40
N ASP A 408 -2.78 -16.85 29.06
CA ASP A 408 -4.11 -16.74 29.62
C ASP A 408 -5.11 -16.36 28.52
N GLU A 409 -6.05 -17.26 28.21
CA GLU A 409 -7.19 -16.94 27.35
C GLU A 409 -8.19 -15.98 28.03
N GLY A 410 -8.05 -15.81 29.36
CA GLY A 410 -8.72 -14.81 30.17
C GLY A 410 -10.06 -15.30 30.72
N PRO A 411 -10.20 -15.49 32.05
CA PRO A 411 -11.51 -15.61 32.70
C PRO A 411 -12.19 -14.23 32.82
N GLY A 412 -12.38 -13.52 31.70
CA GLY A 412 -13.25 -12.34 31.60
C GLY A 412 -12.86 -11.11 32.42
N GLU A 413 -11.72 -10.48 32.11
CA GLU A 413 -11.32 -9.14 32.56
C GLU A 413 -11.08 -8.26 31.31
N GLY A 414 -11.55 -7.01 31.11
CA GLY A 414 -12.50 -6.13 31.79
C GLY A 414 -12.43 -4.72 31.13
N ILE A 415 -13.44 -3.84 31.10
CA ILE A 415 -14.85 -3.90 31.53
C ILE A 415 -15.74 -3.19 30.48
N THR A 416 -15.65 -3.57 29.20
CA THR A 416 -16.60 -3.18 28.13
C THR A 416 -17.02 -4.42 27.34
N SER A 417 -18.12 -4.34 26.58
CA SER A 417 -18.50 -5.39 25.63
C SER A 417 -17.57 -5.52 24.41
N GLN A 418 -16.49 -4.73 24.36
CA GLN A 418 -15.55 -4.60 23.25
C GLN A 418 -14.17 -5.25 23.54
N ASN A 419 -13.86 -5.53 24.81
CA ASN A 419 -12.55 -6.05 25.24
C ASN A 419 -12.60 -7.47 25.83
N ALA A 420 -13.69 -8.22 25.65
CA ALA A 420 -13.86 -9.52 26.28
C ALA A 420 -13.29 -10.65 25.40
N THR A 421 -12.06 -11.10 25.68
CA THR A 421 -11.51 -12.32 25.07
C THR A 421 -12.48 -13.49 25.32
N LYS A 422 -12.93 -14.10 24.22
CA LYS A 422 -13.69 -15.35 24.23
C LYS A 422 -13.00 -16.37 23.35
N SER A 423 -11.75 -16.70 23.69
CA SER A 423 -11.25 -18.00 23.25
C SER A 423 -11.92 -19.12 24.06
N ARG A 424 -11.87 -20.34 23.53
CA ARG A 424 -12.48 -21.54 24.12
C ARG A 424 -11.48 -22.71 24.05
N GLY A 425 -10.43 -22.67 24.86
CA GLY A 425 -9.57 -23.84 25.10
C GLY A 425 -8.17 -23.48 25.57
N SER A 426 -7.98 -23.29 26.89
CA SER A 426 -6.69 -22.93 27.48
C SER A 426 -5.59 -23.96 27.15
N SER A 427 -4.42 -23.48 26.74
CA SER A 427 -3.20 -24.26 26.54
C SER A 427 -2.73 -25.01 27.81
N SER A 428 -3.27 -24.68 28.98
CA SER A 428 -3.02 -25.41 30.23
C SER A 428 -3.62 -26.82 30.25
N GLU A 429 -4.66 -27.13 29.47
CA GLU A 429 -5.28 -28.47 29.46
C GLU A 429 -4.37 -29.51 28.77
N MET A 430 -3.61 -29.13 27.74
CA MET A 430 -2.60 -29.99 27.09
C MET A 430 -1.44 -30.34 28.04
N ASN A 431 -0.86 -29.35 28.72
CA ASN A 431 0.25 -29.59 29.65
C ASN A 431 -0.17 -30.46 30.86
N ARG A 432 -1.46 -30.43 31.23
CA ARG A 432 -1.99 -31.27 32.32
C ARG A 432 -2.13 -32.75 31.93
N ALA A 433 -2.34 -33.04 30.65
CA ALA A 433 -2.29 -34.41 30.13
C ALA A 433 -0.85 -34.94 30.10
N ALA A 434 0.12 -34.15 29.65
CA ALA A 434 1.53 -34.53 29.61
C ALA A 434 2.12 -34.83 31.00
N ALA A 435 1.70 -34.09 32.04
CA ALA A 435 2.16 -34.31 33.41
C ALA A 435 1.51 -35.51 34.13
N ALA A 436 0.42 -36.08 33.59
CA ALA A 436 -0.31 -37.18 34.23
C ALA A 436 0.28 -38.58 33.94
N ASP A 437 0.99 -38.75 32.81
CA ASP A 437 1.55 -40.04 32.37
C ASP A 437 3.05 -40.20 32.68
N ALA A 438 3.66 -39.25 33.40
CA ALA A 438 5.10 -39.24 33.72
C ALA A 438 5.51 -40.02 34.99
N GLU A 439 4.77 -41.06 35.39
CA GLU A 439 5.21 -42.04 36.42
C GLU A 439 5.71 -43.35 35.78
N GLY A 440 6.89 -43.32 35.16
CA GLY A 440 7.53 -44.52 34.62
C GLY A 440 8.70 -44.22 33.68
N GLY A 441 9.89 -43.96 34.22
CA GLY A 441 11.05 -43.58 33.40
C GLY A 441 11.83 -44.75 32.79
N VAL A 442 12.50 -44.49 31.66
CA VAL A 442 13.82 -45.01 31.25
C VAL A 442 14.46 -43.98 30.28
N GLU A 443 15.77 -43.74 30.38
CA GLU A 443 16.52 -42.92 29.42
C GLU A 443 16.63 -43.62 28.05
N HIS A 444 16.27 -42.97 26.94
CA HIS A 444 16.85 -43.27 25.62
C HIS A 444 16.78 -42.10 24.61
N VAL A 445 17.96 -41.76 24.09
CA VAL A 445 18.33 -40.99 22.88
C VAL A 445 17.20 -40.37 22.03
N ASN A 446 17.24 -39.05 21.88
CA ASN A 446 16.41 -38.26 20.95
C ASN A 446 16.60 -38.69 19.48
N VAL A 447 15.59 -39.33 18.90
CA VAL A 447 15.31 -39.34 17.45
C VAL A 447 13.80 -39.21 17.27
N LEU A 448 13.35 -38.13 16.62
CA LEU A 448 11.93 -37.91 16.33
C LEU A 448 11.42 -38.99 15.34
N PRO A 449 10.28 -39.65 15.60
CA PRO A 449 9.68 -40.60 14.65
C PRO A 449 9.11 -39.91 13.41
N VAL A 450 9.05 -40.63 12.29
CA VAL A 450 8.31 -40.19 11.09
C VAL A 450 6.83 -40.51 11.27
N VAL A 451 5.98 -39.47 11.24
CA VAL A 451 4.52 -39.60 11.34
C VAL A 451 3.92 -39.89 9.95
N ASN A 452 3.01 -40.87 9.88
CA ASN A 452 2.44 -41.34 8.60
C ASN A 452 1.03 -40.79 8.26
N GLU A 453 0.38 -40.05 9.17
CA GLU A 453 -1.05 -39.69 9.03
C GLU A 453 -1.31 -38.35 8.30
N GLY A 454 -0.31 -37.46 8.21
CA GLY A 454 -0.40 -36.20 7.43
C GLY A 454 -1.39 -35.16 7.97
N LEU A 455 -1.67 -34.13 7.17
CA LEU A 455 -2.62 -33.06 7.52
C LEU A 455 -4.06 -33.44 7.11
N ASP A 456 -5.02 -33.31 8.03
CA ASP A 456 -6.46 -33.51 7.77
C ASP A 456 -7.21 -32.16 7.66
N PHE A 457 -7.20 -31.56 6.47
CA PHE A 457 -7.99 -30.36 6.20
C PHE A 457 -9.50 -30.63 6.18
N ALA A 458 -9.92 -31.88 5.93
CA ALA A 458 -11.32 -32.27 5.81
C ALA A 458 -12.08 -32.10 7.14
N THR A 459 -11.49 -32.63 8.23
CA THR A 459 -12.06 -32.53 9.57
C THR A 459 -12.04 -31.09 10.08
N VAL A 460 -10.92 -30.38 9.92
CA VAL A 460 -10.78 -28.99 10.41
C VAL A 460 -11.73 -28.03 9.70
N LEU A 461 -11.83 -28.11 8.37
CA LEU A 461 -12.80 -27.33 7.61
C LEU A 461 -14.24 -27.65 8.04
N THR A 462 -14.53 -28.92 8.27
CA THR A 462 -15.86 -29.36 8.72
C THR A 462 -16.21 -28.77 10.10
N ASP A 463 -15.27 -28.69 11.03
CA ASP A 463 -15.53 -28.16 12.37
C ASP A 463 -15.55 -26.62 12.40
N LEU A 464 -14.72 -25.95 11.59
CA LEU A 464 -14.81 -24.50 11.36
C LEU A 464 -16.17 -24.06 10.80
N LEU A 465 -16.75 -24.87 9.91
CA LEU A 465 -18.06 -24.61 9.29
C LEU A 465 -19.25 -25.03 10.18
N LYS A 466 -19.12 -26.10 10.99
CA LYS A 466 -20.16 -26.48 11.97
C LYS A 466 -20.28 -25.45 13.11
N ASN A 467 -19.15 -24.92 13.58
CA ASN A 467 -19.09 -24.05 14.74
C ASN A 467 -19.32 -22.59 14.32
N THR A 468 -20.54 -22.29 13.85
CA THR A 468 -20.95 -20.94 13.45
C THR A 468 -21.10 -20.01 14.65
N THR A 469 -19.99 -19.43 15.10
CA THR A 469 -20.03 -18.25 15.97
C THR A 469 -20.49 -17.04 15.15
N GLY A 470 -20.70 -15.89 15.80
CA GLY A 470 -21.12 -14.67 15.12
C GLY A 470 -20.10 -14.09 14.12
N LEU A 471 -18.89 -14.67 14.02
CA LEU A 471 -17.86 -14.23 13.07
C LEU A 471 -18.15 -14.78 11.65
N PRO A 472 -18.09 -13.93 10.61
CA PRO A 472 -18.22 -14.35 9.21
C PRO A 472 -17.03 -15.20 8.76
N THR A 473 -17.22 -16.06 7.76
CA THR A 473 -16.18 -16.99 7.29
C THR A 473 -14.96 -16.29 6.69
N ASN A 474 -15.12 -15.09 6.11
CA ASN A 474 -14.00 -14.27 5.63
C ASN A 474 -13.06 -13.76 6.74
N LYS A 475 -13.47 -13.84 8.02
CA LYS A 475 -12.65 -13.65 9.22
C LYS A 475 -12.06 -14.96 9.75
N THR A 476 -11.97 -16.00 8.92
CA THR A 476 -11.44 -17.31 9.29
C THR A 476 -10.19 -17.67 8.49
N ALA A 477 -9.23 -18.32 9.14
CA ALA A 477 -8.05 -18.88 8.49
C ALA A 477 -7.64 -20.24 9.07
N ILE A 478 -6.85 -20.97 8.29
CA ILE A 478 -6.13 -22.18 8.69
C ILE A 478 -4.64 -21.91 8.52
N ILE A 479 -3.85 -22.16 9.55
CA ILE A 479 -2.39 -22.20 9.49
C ILE A 479 -1.98 -23.66 9.65
N ALA A 480 -1.29 -24.20 8.66
CA ALA A 480 -0.85 -25.57 8.63
C ALA A 480 0.68 -25.64 8.56
N LEU A 481 1.29 -26.42 9.44
CA LEU A 481 2.72 -26.74 9.44
C LEU A 481 2.91 -28.24 9.23
N THR A 482 3.79 -28.62 8.29
CA THR A 482 4.04 -30.03 7.98
C THR A 482 5.49 -30.27 7.60
N SER A 483 6.04 -31.41 8.01
CA SER A 483 7.34 -31.92 7.53
C SER A 483 7.19 -32.91 6.36
N THR A 484 5.96 -33.30 6.05
CA THR A 484 5.61 -34.32 5.04
C THR A 484 5.60 -33.75 3.62
N ARG A 485 6.43 -34.30 2.72
CA ARG A 485 6.46 -33.93 1.28
C ARG A 485 5.68 -34.89 0.35
N ASN A 486 4.80 -35.71 0.92
CA ASN A 486 4.24 -36.89 0.24
C ASN A 486 2.98 -36.58 -0.62
N LEU A 487 2.68 -37.48 -1.55
CA LEU A 487 1.54 -37.48 -2.48
C LEU A 487 0.17 -37.24 -1.80
N HIS A 488 0.06 -37.53 -0.49
CA HIS A 488 -1.13 -37.34 0.34
C HIS A 488 -1.51 -35.87 0.59
N LEU A 489 -0.55 -34.93 0.54
CA LEU A 489 -0.92 -33.50 0.56
C LEU A 489 -1.67 -33.09 -0.72
N GLY A 490 -1.34 -33.70 -1.87
CA GLY A 490 -2.10 -33.53 -3.10
C GLY A 490 -3.54 -34.04 -2.99
N ASP A 491 -3.80 -35.02 -2.12
CA ASP A 491 -5.16 -35.53 -1.90
C ASP A 491 -6.01 -34.54 -1.05
N GLN A 492 -5.38 -33.59 -0.33
CA GLN A 492 -6.05 -32.53 0.43
C GLN A 492 -6.48 -31.33 -0.43
N VAL A 493 -6.03 -31.22 -1.69
CA VAL A 493 -6.34 -30.11 -2.61
C VAL A 493 -7.84 -29.81 -2.70
N THR A 494 -8.69 -30.83 -2.73
CA THR A 494 -10.15 -30.67 -2.78
C THR A 494 -10.69 -29.94 -1.55
N HIS A 495 -10.12 -30.19 -0.36
CA HIS A 495 -10.52 -29.54 0.87
C HIS A 495 -9.99 -28.10 0.96
N ILE A 496 -8.78 -27.84 0.46
CA ILE A 496 -8.21 -26.49 0.38
C ILE A 496 -9.01 -25.62 -0.61
N ARG A 497 -9.39 -26.13 -1.79
CA ARG A 497 -10.26 -25.42 -2.73
C ARG A 497 -11.64 -25.13 -2.13
N ARG A 498 -12.23 -26.07 -1.40
CA ARG A 498 -13.47 -25.84 -0.66
C ARG A 498 -13.31 -24.74 0.40
N ALA A 499 -12.17 -24.66 1.09
CA ALA A 499 -11.89 -23.54 1.99
C ALA A 499 -11.89 -22.19 1.26
N ALA A 500 -11.35 -22.12 0.03
CA ALA A 500 -11.41 -20.92 -0.81
C ALA A 500 -12.85 -20.52 -1.19
N GLU A 501 -13.69 -21.49 -1.57
CA GLU A 501 -15.13 -21.27 -1.85
C GLU A 501 -15.84 -20.66 -0.64
N GLU A 502 -15.56 -21.16 0.57
CA GLU A 502 -16.13 -20.71 1.84
C GLU A 502 -15.48 -19.40 2.38
N GLN A 503 -14.55 -18.79 1.63
CA GLN A 503 -13.77 -17.58 2.00
C GLN A 503 -12.79 -17.75 3.19
N ILE A 504 -12.34 -18.97 3.46
CA ILE A 504 -11.34 -19.26 4.50
C ILE A 504 -9.95 -19.24 3.87
N ARG A 505 -9.02 -18.43 4.40
CA ARG A 505 -7.61 -18.46 3.96
C ARG A 505 -6.91 -19.72 4.50
N VAL A 506 -6.05 -20.34 3.69
CA VAL A 506 -5.17 -21.42 4.11
C VAL A 506 -3.72 -20.97 3.90
N HIS A 507 -2.92 -21.05 4.95
CA HIS A 507 -1.47 -20.81 4.91
C HIS A 507 -0.77 -22.14 5.21
N LEU A 508 0.21 -22.52 4.39
CA LEU A 508 0.91 -23.80 4.49
C LEU A 508 2.42 -23.58 4.55
N GLY A 509 3.02 -23.93 5.68
CA GLY A 509 4.46 -23.94 5.89
C GLY A 509 5.01 -25.38 5.82
N LEU A 510 5.90 -25.63 4.87
CA LEU A 510 6.60 -26.89 4.69
C LEU A 510 7.97 -26.85 5.39
N LEU A 511 8.08 -27.54 6.52
CA LEU A 511 9.31 -27.69 7.29
C LEU A 511 10.37 -28.53 6.52
N PRO A 512 11.67 -28.37 6.84
CA PRO A 512 12.70 -29.25 6.30
C PRO A 512 12.49 -30.69 6.82
N PRO A 513 12.72 -31.73 6.00
CA PRO A 513 12.47 -33.10 6.39
C PRO A 513 13.45 -33.56 7.48
N SER A 514 12.92 -34.22 8.52
CA SER A 514 13.68 -34.69 9.69
C SER A 514 14.83 -35.66 9.37
N GLN A 515 14.78 -36.32 8.21
CA GLN A 515 15.85 -37.13 7.64
C GLN A 515 15.89 -36.98 6.12
N PRO A 516 17.08 -36.95 5.47
CA PRO A 516 17.17 -36.98 4.02
C PRO A 516 16.69 -38.34 3.48
N HIS A 517 15.81 -38.33 2.48
CA HIS A 517 15.39 -39.55 1.80
C HIS A 517 16.58 -40.24 1.10
N VAL A 518 16.95 -41.42 1.58
CA VAL A 518 17.99 -42.27 0.96
C VAL A 518 17.32 -43.37 0.13
N GLY A 519 17.00 -43.05 -1.12
CA GLY A 519 16.48 -44.00 -2.09
C GLY A 519 16.30 -43.39 -3.48
N PRO A 520 16.51 -44.15 -4.58
CA PRO A 520 16.21 -43.67 -5.92
C PRO A 520 14.68 -43.69 -6.14
N MET A 521 14.07 -42.52 -6.33
CA MET A 521 12.73 -42.42 -6.90
C MET A 521 12.77 -42.65 -8.41
N GLU A 522 11.72 -43.24 -8.99
CA GLU A 522 11.59 -43.35 -10.45
C GLU A 522 11.17 -42.00 -11.07
N ASP A 523 11.66 -41.70 -12.28
CA ASP A 523 11.42 -40.41 -12.97
C ASP A 523 9.92 -40.06 -13.11
N VAL A 524 9.05 -41.07 -13.18
CA VAL A 524 7.59 -40.92 -13.28
C VAL A 524 6.98 -40.47 -11.95
N GLU A 525 7.48 -40.97 -10.81
CA GLU A 525 7.03 -40.55 -9.48
C GLU A 525 7.47 -39.12 -9.19
N ILE A 526 8.68 -38.74 -9.62
CA ILE A 526 9.19 -37.36 -9.51
C ILE A 526 8.31 -36.39 -10.31
N ALA A 527 7.97 -36.74 -11.57
CA ALA A 527 7.12 -35.90 -12.41
C ALA A 527 5.67 -35.79 -11.88
N LEU A 528 5.10 -36.89 -11.39
CA LEU A 528 3.75 -36.90 -10.79
C LEU A 528 3.70 -36.14 -9.46
N GLY A 529 4.75 -36.27 -8.64
CA GLY A 529 4.93 -35.50 -7.41
C GLY A 529 4.97 -34.00 -7.68
N LYS A 530 5.79 -33.56 -8.65
CA LYS A 530 5.86 -32.14 -9.04
C LYS A 530 4.51 -31.60 -9.53
N ALA A 531 3.77 -32.36 -10.33
CA ALA A 531 2.46 -31.92 -10.82
C ALA A 531 1.44 -31.75 -9.67
N LYS A 532 1.44 -32.66 -8.68
CA LYS A 532 0.63 -32.53 -7.46
C LYS A 532 1.07 -31.37 -6.57
N GLU A 533 2.36 -31.07 -6.50
CA GLU A 533 2.92 -29.93 -5.76
C GLU A 533 2.50 -28.59 -6.39
N GLU A 534 2.62 -28.43 -7.72
CA GLU A 534 2.11 -27.25 -8.42
C GLU A 534 0.59 -27.07 -8.21
N GLU A 535 -0.19 -28.16 -8.18
CA GLU A 535 -1.63 -28.08 -7.88
C GLU A 535 -1.92 -27.68 -6.42
N LEU A 536 -1.14 -28.18 -5.46
CA LEU A 536 -1.26 -27.82 -4.05
C LEU A 536 -0.93 -26.34 -3.80
N ILE A 537 0.17 -25.84 -4.37
CA ILE A 537 0.56 -24.43 -4.26
C ILE A 537 -0.54 -23.55 -4.86
N ALA A 538 -1.06 -23.90 -6.04
CA ALA A 538 -2.15 -23.17 -6.67
C ALA A 538 -3.42 -23.13 -5.79
N ALA A 539 -3.84 -24.27 -5.23
CA ALA A 539 -5.00 -24.34 -4.34
C ALA A 539 -4.83 -23.50 -3.07
N VAL A 540 -3.64 -23.48 -2.46
CA VAL A 540 -3.32 -22.61 -1.31
C VAL A 540 -3.41 -21.14 -1.71
N LEU A 541 -2.84 -20.74 -2.85
CA LEU A 541 -2.89 -19.36 -3.34
C LEU A 541 -4.29 -18.90 -3.81
N GLU A 542 -5.13 -19.82 -4.29
CA GLU A 542 -6.56 -19.56 -4.57
C GLU A 542 -7.28 -19.06 -3.30
N THR A 543 -7.06 -19.73 -2.15
CA THR A 543 -7.59 -19.28 -0.84
C THR A 543 -7.08 -17.88 -0.44
N GLY A 544 -5.93 -17.46 -0.97
CA GLY A 544 -5.31 -16.17 -0.66
C GLY A 544 -4.38 -16.14 0.54
N GLY A 545 -4.08 -17.29 1.12
CA GLY A 545 -2.95 -17.40 2.04
C GLY A 545 -1.63 -17.50 1.29
N THR A 546 -0.68 -18.21 1.90
CA THR A 546 0.68 -18.38 1.41
C THR A 546 1.13 -19.84 1.44
N TYR A 547 1.99 -20.21 0.51
CA TYR A 547 2.75 -21.46 0.55
C TYR A 547 4.22 -21.10 0.77
N SER A 548 4.85 -21.66 1.80
CA SER A 548 6.24 -21.37 2.11
C SER A 548 7.01 -22.64 2.46
N VAL A 549 8.21 -22.80 1.90
CA VAL A 549 9.18 -23.81 2.31
C VAL A 549 10.13 -23.17 3.31
N LEU A 550 10.15 -23.69 4.53
CA LEU A 550 10.99 -23.22 5.62
C LEU A 550 12.35 -23.90 5.51
N HIS A 551 13.44 -23.14 5.56
CA HIS A 551 14.79 -23.69 5.42
C HIS A 551 15.31 -24.30 6.74
N SER A 552 14.74 -23.89 7.87
CA SER A 552 15.02 -24.45 9.20
C SER A 552 13.75 -24.47 10.06
N GLN A 553 13.77 -25.24 11.17
CA GLN A 553 12.70 -25.17 12.17
C GLN A 553 12.62 -23.80 12.88
N HIS A 554 13.71 -23.01 12.88
CA HIS A 554 13.71 -21.66 13.45
C HIS A 554 12.99 -20.64 12.55
N ALA A 555 12.77 -20.94 11.26
CA ALA A 555 12.05 -20.06 10.33
C ALA A 555 10.52 -20.04 10.53
N VAL A 556 9.99 -20.78 11.52
CA VAL A 556 8.55 -20.78 11.86
C VAL A 556 8.08 -19.39 12.29
N ALA A 557 8.88 -18.63 13.05
CA ALA A 557 8.56 -17.26 13.41
C ALA A 557 8.45 -16.37 12.15
N SER A 558 9.44 -16.43 11.27
CA SER A 558 9.44 -15.72 9.98
C SER A 558 8.23 -16.10 9.11
N PHE A 559 7.82 -17.37 9.11
CA PHE A 559 6.61 -17.80 8.41
C PHE A 559 5.34 -17.16 9.00
N LEU A 560 5.21 -17.04 10.32
CA LEU A 560 4.11 -16.32 10.95
C LEU A 560 4.13 -14.82 10.62
N ASP A 561 5.29 -14.18 10.66
CA ASP A 561 5.45 -12.76 10.27
C ASP A 561 5.01 -12.55 8.81
N HIS A 562 5.42 -13.46 7.91
CA HIS A 562 5.01 -13.47 6.52
C HIS A 562 3.48 -13.64 6.37
N VAL A 563 2.87 -14.60 7.06
CA VAL A 563 1.41 -14.82 7.10
C VAL A 563 0.65 -13.58 7.56
N VAL A 564 1.10 -12.94 8.64
CA VAL A 564 0.46 -11.72 9.17
C VAL A 564 0.67 -10.52 8.21
N SER A 565 1.80 -10.43 7.52
CA SER A 565 2.06 -9.39 6.51
C SER A 565 1.19 -9.53 5.26
N ARG A 566 0.96 -10.76 4.78
CA ARG A 566 0.05 -11.07 3.68
C ARG A 566 -1.43 -10.96 4.08
N GLY A 567 -1.70 -10.80 5.38
CA GLY A 567 -3.02 -10.81 5.98
C GLY A 567 -3.45 -12.22 6.34
N LEU A 568 -3.78 -12.42 7.60
CA LEU A 568 -4.18 -13.70 8.18
C LEU A 568 -5.46 -14.25 7.54
N THR A 569 -6.55 -13.49 7.53
CA THR A 569 -7.85 -13.89 6.96
C THR A 569 -8.21 -13.05 5.74
N GLN A 570 -9.27 -13.39 4.99
CA GLN A 570 -9.70 -12.60 3.82
C GLN A 570 -10.04 -11.13 4.16
N TYR A 571 -10.18 -10.82 5.45
CA TYR A 571 -10.46 -9.52 6.00
C TYR A 571 -9.23 -8.62 6.26
N ASP A 572 -8.02 -9.20 6.41
CA ASP A 572 -6.92 -8.53 7.13
C ASP A 572 -5.86 -7.85 6.26
N ASN A 573 -5.79 -8.20 4.98
CA ASN A 573 -5.02 -7.45 4.00
C ASN A 573 -5.54 -7.75 2.59
N ALA A 574 -5.48 -6.75 1.72
CA ALA A 574 -5.69 -6.95 0.31
C ALA A 574 -4.41 -7.39 -0.39
N ARG A 575 -4.58 -8.27 -1.39
CA ARG A 575 -3.50 -8.96 -2.12
C ARG A 575 -2.71 -8.05 -3.09
N ASP A 576 -2.73 -6.74 -2.86
CA ASP A 576 -2.15 -5.68 -3.70
C ASP A 576 -0.92 -4.99 -3.08
N THR A 577 -0.74 -5.07 -1.76
CA THR A 577 0.42 -4.53 -1.03
C THR A 577 1.62 -5.46 -1.08
N ALA A 578 2.82 -4.88 -0.97
CA ALA A 578 4.07 -5.62 -0.82
C ALA A 578 4.01 -6.54 0.41
N THR A 579 4.28 -7.84 0.20
CA THR A 579 4.34 -8.82 1.28
C THR A 579 5.76 -8.87 1.85
N LEU A 580 5.91 -9.04 3.17
CA LEU A 580 7.23 -9.11 3.79
C LEU A 580 7.96 -10.40 3.36
N LEU A 581 9.19 -10.26 2.90
CA LEU A 581 10.09 -11.33 2.48
C LEU A 581 11.21 -11.43 3.51
N LEU A 582 11.30 -12.57 4.20
CA LEU A 582 12.18 -12.78 5.35
C LEU A 582 13.18 -13.91 5.08
N PRO A 583 14.42 -13.84 5.62
CA PRO A 583 15.41 -14.91 5.50
C PRO A 583 14.93 -16.26 6.01
N GLY A 584 15.43 -17.34 5.38
CA GLY A 584 15.08 -18.72 5.73
C GLY A 584 13.72 -19.20 5.23
N LEU A 585 13.09 -18.44 4.33
CA LEU A 585 11.84 -18.80 3.64
C LEU A 585 12.02 -18.79 2.12
N SER A 586 11.53 -19.84 1.47
CA SER A 586 11.12 -19.77 0.05
C SER A 586 9.61 -19.65 -0.03
N ILE A 587 9.08 -18.63 -0.72
CA ILE A 587 7.65 -18.38 -0.87
C ILE A 587 7.23 -18.70 -2.30
N GLY A 588 6.18 -19.51 -2.46
CA GLY A 588 5.54 -19.75 -3.75
C GLY A 588 4.46 -18.70 -4.02
N ASP A 589 4.50 -18.03 -5.18
CA ASP A 589 3.43 -17.14 -5.65
C ASP A 589 3.16 -17.33 -7.16
N TYR A 590 2.15 -16.66 -7.68
CA TYR A 590 1.59 -16.88 -9.01
C TYR A 590 1.38 -15.55 -9.77
N VAL A 591 1.81 -15.49 -11.03
CA VAL A 591 1.54 -14.35 -11.93
C VAL A 591 0.75 -14.75 -13.16
N THR A 592 0.04 -13.77 -13.73
CA THR A 592 -0.68 -13.87 -15.00
C THR A 592 -0.35 -12.66 -15.87
N PRO A 593 -0.60 -12.69 -17.19
CA PRO A 593 -0.48 -11.51 -18.04
C PRO A 593 -1.42 -10.34 -17.67
N LEU A 594 -2.50 -10.61 -16.92
CA LEU A 594 -3.53 -9.64 -16.54
C LEU A 594 -3.47 -9.20 -15.06
N SER A 595 -2.56 -9.78 -14.27
CA SER A 595 -2.42 -9.44 -12.86
C SER A 595 -1.45 -8.28 -12.66
N GLU A 596 -1.68 -7.48 -11.63
CA GLU A 596 -0.66 -6.54 -11.15
C GLU A 596 0.67 -7.25 -10.80
N PRO A 597 1.80 -6.53 -10.83
CA PRO A 597 3.08 -7.01 -10.32
C PRO A 597 2.94 -7.63 -8.93
N ARG A 598 3.57 -8.79 -8.71
CA ARG A 598 3.76 -9.31 -7.35
C ARG A 598 4.86 -8.50 -6.68
N ARG A 599 4.58 -8.03 -5.46
CA ARG A 599 5.46 -7.15 -4.71
C ARG A 599 5.88 -7.82 -3.42
N PHE A 600 7.18 -7.80 -3.18
CA PHE A 600 7.79 -8.25 -1.94
C PHE A 600 8.63 -7.11 -1.40
N GLN A 601 8.63 -6.93 -0.08
CA GLN A 601 9.48 -5.95 0.59
C GLN A 601 10.39 -6.65 1.58
N PHE A 602 11.61 -6.17 1.71
CA PHE A 602 12.56 -6.63 2.71
C PHE A 602 13.44 -5.47 3.15
N ASP A 603 14.01 -5.63 4.34
CA ASP A 603 15.02 -4.74 4.89
C ASP A 603 16.37 -5.43 4.84
N ALA A 604 17.40 -4.67 4.54
CA ALA A 604 18.80 -5.07 4.69
C ALA A 604 19.45 -4.20 5.75
N HIS A 605 20.46 -4.69 6.46
CA HIS A 605 21.36 -3.80 7.21
C HIS A 605 22.59 -3.43 6.38
N ALA A 606 23.19 -2.28 6.68
CA ALA A 606 24.43 -1.81 6.05
C ALA A 606 25.69 -2.63 6.45
N MET A 607 25.50 -3.86 6.92
CA MET A 607 26.55 -4.88 7.16
C MET A 607 26.21 -6.21 6.49
N ASP A 608 25.04 -6.34 5.86
CA ASP A 608 24.57 -7.57 5.22
C ASP A 608 24.99 -7.60 3.76
N ASN A 609 25.38 -8.78 3.26
CA ASN A 609 25.19 -9.10 1.85
C ASN A 609 23.81 -9.75 1.69
N VAL A 610 22.96 -9.22 0.82
CA VAL A 610 21.62 -9.78 0.59
C VAL A 610 21.56 -10.49 -0.77
N VAL A 611 21.22 -11.77 -0.75
CA VAL A 611 21.04 -12.61 -1.93
C VAL A 611 19.55 -12.82 -2.18
N ILE A 612 19.05 -12.32 -3.31
CA ILE A 612 17.64 -12.44 -3.70
C ILE A 612 17.56 -13.44 -4.86
N THR A 613 16.71 -14.46 -4.72
CA THR A 613 16.50 -15.47 -5.77
C THR A 613 15.05 -15.46 -6.24
N VAL A 614 14.81 -15.48 -7.56
CA VAL A 614 13.49 -15.73 -8.15
C VAL A 614 13.56 -16.84 -9.19
N SER A 615 12.77 -17.90 -8.98
CA SER A 615 12.82 -19.15 -9.73
C SER A 615 11.46 -19.49 -10.36
N PRO A 616 11.31 -19.57 -11.69
CA PRO A 616 10.08 -20.06 -12.30
C PRO A 616 9.85 -21.55 -11.97
N ILE A 617 8.73 -21.88 -11.35
CA ILE A 617 8.33 -23.28 -11.04
C ILE A 617 7.66 -23.89 -12.27
N SER A 618 6.66 -23.20 -12.82
CA SER A 618 5.88 -23.68 -13.96
C SER A 618 6.67 -23.54 -15.28
N SER A 619 6.63 -24.59 -16.11
CA SER A 619 7.36 -24.60 -17.38
C SER A 619 6.87 -23.51 -18.34
N LYS A 620 7.79 -22.82 -19.01
CA LYS A 620 7.55 -21.72 -19.99
C LYS A 620 7.03 -20.40 -19.40
N LEU A 621 7.00 -20.26 -18.08
CA LEU A 621 6.79 -18.95 -17.45
C LEU A 621 7.99 -18.04 -17.75
N SER A 622 7.73 -16.76 -18.04
CA SER A 622 8.76 -15.73 -18.23
C SER A 622 8.42 -14.51 -17.40
N LEU A 623 9.42 -14.00 -16.69
CA LEU A 623 9.27 -13.00 -15.66
C LEU A 623 10.22 -11.84 -15.90
N ASN A 624 9.73 -10.61 -15.77
CA ASN A 624 10.58 -9.44 -15.57
C ASN A 624 10.65 -9.22 -14.06
N VAL A 625 11.87 -9.19 -13.53
CA VAL A 625 12.16 -9.12 -12.09
C VAL A 625 12.98 -7.86 -11.83
N ARG A 626 12.45 -6.99 -10.96
CA ARG A 626 13.01 -5.66 -10.67
C ARG A 626 13.21 -5.49 -9.17
N VAL A 627 14.42 -5.15 -8.73
CA VAL A 627 14.72 -4.75 -7.35
C VAL A 627 14.96 -3.25 -7.30
N ARG A 628 14.19 -2.56 -6.47
CA ARG A 628 14.24 -1.11 -6.31
C ARG A 628 14.48 -0.75 -4.85
N HIS A 629 15.37 0.20 -4.60
CA HIS A 629 15.51 0.81 -3.28
C HIS A 629 14.43 1.89 -3.13
N VAL A 630 13.57 1.77 -2.10
CA VAL A 630 12.35 2.58 -1.99
C VAL A 630 12.67 4.06 -1.68
N ARG A 631 13.42 4.35 -0.61
CA ARG A 631 13.82 5.73 -0.26
C ARG A 631 14.61 6.45 -1.35
N ARG A 632 15.53 5.76 -2.02
CA ARG A 632 16.26 6.33 -3.17
C ARG A 632 15.44 6.40 -4.45
N ASN A 633 14.31 5.70 -4.51
CA ASN A 633 13.50 5.48 -5.69
C ASN A 633 14.33 5.07 -6.93
N ALA A 634 15.28 4.15 -6.71
CA ALA A 634 16.29 3.77 -7.70
C ALA A 634 16.24 2.26 -7.94
N VAL A 635 16.17 1.86 -9.22
CA VAL A 635 16.29 0.45 -9.61
C VAL A 635 17.75 0.03 -9.45
N ILE A 636 17.99 -0.95 -8.58
CA ILE A 636 19.32 -1.49 -8.30
C ILE A 636 19.68 -2.56 -9.33
N THR A 637 18.70 -3.39 -9.70
CA THR A 637 18.88 -4.43 -10.71
C THR A 637 17.53 -4.80 -11.32
N GLU A 638 17.54 -5.13 -12.60
CA GLU A 638 16.38 -5.56 -13.38
C GLU A 638 16.82 -6.61 -14.40
N LEU A 639 16.07 -7.70 -14.54
CA LEU A 639 16.38 -8.79 -15.45
C LEU A 639 15.14 -9.57 -15.87
N ASP A 640 15.06 -9.87 -17.16
CA ASP A 640 14.09 -10.79 -17.74
C ASP A 640 14.60 -12.23 -17.66
N ILE A 641 13.83 -13.12 -17.02
CA ILE A 641 14.15 -14.54 -16.84
C ILE A 641 13.09 -15.46 -17.48
N GLY A 642 13.47 -16.72 -17.72
CA GLY A 642 12.62 -17.72 -18.39
C GLY A 642 12.58 -17.63 -19.93
N LEU A 643 13.13 -16.57 -20.54
CA LEU A 643 13.03 -16.30 -21.98
C LEU A 643 13.66 -17.35 -22.91
N SER A 644 14.59 -18.21 -22.43
CA SER A 644 15.22 -19.25 -23.29
C SER A 644 15.90 -20.43 -22.57
N ARG A 645 15.78 -20.57 -21.24
CA ARG A 645 16.26 -21.69 -20.39
C ARG A 645 15.67 -21.57 -18.98
N ASN A 646 15.89 -22.57 -18.12
CA ASN A 646 15.70 -22.47 -16.66
C ASN A 646 16.73 -21.47 -16.07
N ALA A 647 16.55 -20.18 -16.34
CA ALA A 647 17.35 -19.11 -15.78
C ALA A 647 16.68 -18.62 -14.50
N THR A 648 17.41 -18.70 -13.39
CA THR A 648 17.06 -18.12 -12.10
C THR A 648 17.48 -16.65 -12.08
N PHE A 649 16.66 -15.76 -11.56
CA PHE A 649 17.14 -14.46 -11.12
C PHE A 649 17.97 -14.68 -9.85
N ARG A 650 19.17 -14.10 -9.80
CA ARG A 650 19.96 -14.01 -8.58
C ARG A 650 20.63 -12.65 -8.52
N ALA A 651 20.25 -11.84 -7.55
CA ALA A 651 20.90 -10.57 -7.25
C ALA A 651 21.67 -10.67 -5.94
N GLU A 652 22.87 -10.11 -5.92
CA GLU A 652 23.64 -9.85 -4.70
C GLU A 652 23.62 -8.34 -4.50
N VAL A 653 22.97 -7.87 -3.44
CA VAL A 653 23.00 -6.47 -3.00
C VAL A 653 24.10 -6.36 -1.97
N SER A 654 25.12 -5.54 -2.26
CA SER A 654 26.31 -5.39 -1.42
C SER A 654 26.18 -4.22 -0.44
N ILE A 655 27.07 -4.19 0.55
CA ILE A 655 27.24 -3.05 1.47
C ILE A 655 27.44 -1.69 0.76
N ASP A 656 27.99 -1.66 -0.46
CA ASP A 656 28.19 -0.41 -1.21
C ASP A 656 26.88 0.06 -1.88
N ASP A 657 25.96 -0.87 -2.19
CA ASP A 657 24.62 -0.58 -2.72
C ASP A 657 23.65 -0.14 -1.61
N ILE A 658 23.88 -0.61 -0.38
CA ILE A 658 23.10 -0.34 0.83
C ILE A 658 23.61 0.95 1.50
N PRO A 659 22.86 2.07 1.49
CA PRO A 659 23.25 3.25 2.27
C PRO A 659 23.42 2.93 3.76
N ARG A 660 24.27 3.70 4.43
CA ARG A 660 24.45 3.64 5.90
C ARG A 660 23.25 4.16 6.71
N GLY A 661 22.05 4.13 6.13
CA GLY A 661 20.76 4.59 6.66
C GLY A 661 19.61 4.12 5.76
N ASP A 662 18.43 3.93 6.36
CA ASP A 662 17.20 3.30 5.84
C ASP A 662 17.28 2.49 4.53
N ALA A 663 17.51 1.19 4.68
CA ALA A 663 17.84 0.25 3.61
C ALA A 663 16.63 -0.61 3.21
N TRP A 664 15.56 0.07 2.78
CA TRP A 664 14.31 -0.54 2.35
C TRP A 664 14.30 -0.88 0.86
N PHE A 665 14.01 -2.14 0.53
CA PHE A 665 13.94 -2.64 -0.83
C PHE A 665 12.58 -3.24 -1.18
N GLU A 666 12.19 -3.05 -2.44
CA GLU A 666 10.98 -3.58 -3.05
C GLU A 666 11.39 -4.42 -4.27
N LEU A 667 10.98 -5.68 -4.26
CA LEU A 667 11.13 -6.64 -5.36
C LEU A 667 9.78 -6.76 -6.07
N GLU A 668 9.74 -6.37 -7.34
CA GLU A 668 8.60 -6.57 -8.22
C GLU A 668 8.86 -7.73 -9.19
N VAL A 669 7.86 -8.62 -9.33
CA VAL A 669 7.87 -9.74 -10.27
C VAL A 669 6.64 -9.61 -11.18
N THR A 670 6.89 -9.48 -12.48
CA THR A 670 5.85 -9.29 -13.51
C THR A 670 5.94 -10.37 -14.59
N HIS A 671 4.83 -10.64 -15.29
CA HIS A 671 4.80 -11.59 -16.40
C HIS A 671 5.18 -10.89 -17.72
N ILE A 672 6.05 -11.50 -18.54
CA ILE A 672 6.40 -11.00 -19.88
C ILE A 672 5.60 -11.73 -20.97
N GLU A 673 4.84 -11.01 -21.80
CA GLU A 673 4.28 -11.57 -23.04
C GLU A 673 5.33 -11.56 -24.16
N GLY A 674 5.53 -12.69 -24.86
CA GLY A 674 6.53 -12.78 -25.93
C GLY A 674 6.32 -13.93 -26.92
N ASP A 675 6.97 -13.84 -28.08
CA ASP A 675 6.84 -14.81 -29.18
C ASP A 675 7.40 -16.20 -28.79
N GLY A 676 6.48 -17.11 -28.44
CA GLY A 676 6.77 -18.48 -28.02
C GLY A 676 6.62 -18.76 -26.52
N LEU A 677 6.37 -17.73 -25.72
CA LEU A 677 6.28 -17.79 -24.27
C LEU A 677 4.85 -17.43 -23.86
N ARG A 678 4.13 -18.40 -23.31
CA ARG A 678 2.70 -18.29 -22.99
C ARG A 678 2.40 -19.03 -21.69
N GLY A 679 1.88 -18.31 -20.70
CA GLY A 679 1.17 -18.89 -19.58
C GLY A 679 1.30 -18.06 -18.31
N SER A 680 0.19 -17.94 -17.59
CA SER A 680 0.26 -17.70 -16.16
C SER A 680 0.93 -18.90 -15.46
N GLY A 681 1.66 -18.66 -14.38
CA GLY A 681 2.50 -19.69 -13.78
C GLY A 681 3.01 -19.36 -12.39
N LEU A 682 3.45 -20.42 -11.71
CA LEU A 682 4.04 -20.36 -10.38
C LEU A 682 5.53 -20.00 -10.44
N PHE A 683 5.98 -19.25 -9.44
CA PHE A 683 7.38 -18.97 -9.18
C PHE A 683 7.66 -19.04 -7.68
N GLU A 684 8.92 -19.29 -7.34
CA GLU A 684 9.45 -19.24 -5.99
C GLU A 684 10.30 -17.97 -5.83
N VAL A 685 10.22 -17.34 -4.65
CA VAL A 685 11.10 -16.23 -4.24
C VAL A 685 11.69 -16.52 -2.87
N ASN A 686 12.98 -16.22 -2.69
CA ASN A 686 13.62 -16.16 -1.37
C ASN A 686 14.56 -14.95 -1.27
N VAL A 687 14.86 -14.58 -0.03
CA VAL A 687 15.95 -13.68 0.33
C VAL A 687 16.81 -14.39 1.37
N GLU A 688 18.13 -14.25 1.28
CA GLU A 688 19.07 -14.68 2.30
C GLU A 688 20.01 -13.53 2.63
N SER A 689 20.41 -13.40 3.90
CA SER A 689 21.33 -12.36 4.37
C SER A 689 22.53 -12.99 5.08
N GLU A 690 23.73 -12.58 4.71
CA GLU A 690 24.98 -12.95 5.40
C GLU A 690 25.60 -11.71 6.06
N ASP A 691 25.72 -11.72 7.40
CA ASP A 691 26.44 -10.68 8.16
C ASP A 691 27.92 -10.69 7.76
N VAL A 692 28.36 -9.60 7.13
CA VAL A 692 29.76 -9.37 6.79
C VAL A 692 30.50 -8.92 8.05
N GLY A 693 30.63 -9.86 8.98
CA GLY A 693 31.17 -9.62 10.30
C GLY A 693 32.51 -8.89 10.23
N LEU A 694 32.64 -7.81 11.01
CA LEU A 694 33.84 -6.97 11.07
C LEU A 694 35.10 -7.83 11.11
N SER A 695 35.86 -7.81 10.01
CA SER A 695 36.98 -8.73 9.80
C SER A 695 37.97 -8.69 10.97
N ASP A 696 38.65 -9.82 11.22
CA ASP A 696 39.57 -10.00 12.35
C ASP A 696 40.74 -8.99 12.44
N ALA A 697 40.86 -8.05 11.49
CA ALA A 697 41.71 -6.87 11.58
C ALA A 697 41.47 -6.06 12.88
N ASP A 698 40.22 -5.84 13.30
CA ASP A 698 39.91 -5.06 14.53
C ASP A 698 40.16 -5.83 15.84
N LYS A 699 40.37 -7.16 15.77
CA LYS A 699 40.80 -7.95 16.94
C LYS A 699 42.30 -7.83 17.23
N PHE A 700 43.09 -7.21 16.34
CA PHE A 700 44.53 -7.06 16.54
C PHE A 700 44.93 -5.89 17.46
N ASP A 701 44.08 -4.89 17.66
CA ASP A 701 44.45 -3.69 18.44
C ASP A 701 44.13 -3.78 19.95
N LYS A 702 43.38 -4.81 20.39
CA LYS A 702 43.10 -5.06 21.82
C LYS A 702 44.13 -5.92 22.56
N LYS A 703 45.31 -6.16 21.96
CA LYS A 703 46.40 -6.96 22.60
C LYS A 703 47.70 -6.20 22.90
N ASN A 704 47.84 -4.94 22.49
CA ASN A 704 49.04 -4.15 22.73
C ASN A 704 48.82 -2.99 23.71
N GLY A 705 48.93 -3.32 25.00
CA GLY A 705 49.66 -2.48 25.96
C GLY A 705 49.03 -1.15 26.38
N TYR A 706 48.26 -1.18 27.46
CA TYR A 706 48.42 -0.19 28.52
C TYR A 706 48.96 -0.88 29.78
N LYS A 707 50.23 -0.61 30.09
CA LYS A 707 50.74 -0.82 31.45
C LYS A 707 50.11 0.23 32.34
N HIS A 708 49.57 -0.20 33.47
CA HIS A 708 49.31 0.68 34.59
C HIS A 708 50.68 1.04 35.20
N ASP A 709 51.13 2.27 35.02
CA ASP A 709 52.16 2.86 35.88
C ASP A 709 51.42 3.67 36.94
N ASP A 710 51.55 3.25 38.20
CA ASP A 710 51.06 4.01 39.35
C ASP A 710 51.92 5.25 39.57
N HIS A 711 51.29 6.41 39.83
CA HIS A 711 51.92 7.45 40.63
C HIS A 711 50.91 8.35 41.34
N ASP A 712 51.14 8.54 42.64
CA ASP A 712 50.33 9.31 43.57
C ASP A 712 50.41 10.85 43.40
N GLU A 713 49.41 11.53 43.98
CA GLU A 713 49.45 12.87 44.59
C GLU A 713 50.13 14.04 43.85
N LEU A 714 49.34 14.91 43.21
CA LEU A 714 48.91 16.22 43.78
C LEU A 714 47.97 17.02 42.86
#